data_AF-A0A2D7HLK7-F1
#
_entry.id   AF-A0A2D7HLK7-F1
#
_cell.length_a   1.000
_cell.length_b   1.000
_cell.length_c   1.000
_cell.angle_alpha   90.00
_cell.angle_beta   90.00
_cell.angle_gamma   90.00
#
_symmetry.space_group_name_H-M   'P 1'
#
loop_
_entity.id
_entity.type
_entity.pdbx_description
1 polymer ?
#
loop_
_entity_poly.entity_id
_entity_poly.type
_entity_poly.pdbx_seq_one_letter_code
_entity_poly.pdbx_strand_id
1 'polypeptide(L)'
;MILSFYLALFSGDLPMSKRRNLRKRSLLPSSRQLRLETLERRELLAAEFAGALAPGSSFDWSNGSGDINLGGQRWTNPVGGPSPNIGDAATVTWGIVPDGTLNRDGDASDLVAFLNGIYGDNGSTTIAGHSWFPLVSAAYEEWSQLTGLNLEYEANDDGVQQSGTLASRGVLGVRPDIRIFGAAIDGNSGTLAFNFFPNAGGQSGTDGDMQIDTTDNFYQNRSDGPNGPNRALHNVLVHEIGHGIGLGHVIPVNQTKIMEPIISVAYRGTQHDDLLAAQSLYGDRFGDNDSSLTATDLGAYNGTQLTVDNVSIDQDNDTDWYSFDATAGTSISLAVSPVGELYDVGRQGGAIRPVNTKLNSDLRFTVFGPSGLLESRNATALGAREFISGLTLTETGTYLVQVSGTAVLGPAPPAGEQTPTQLYSLSISDQLSGPRLIAVRPDAGELLLEGDTLHTAPQTFNLLFEGGVGIDEATINPDTIKLFRSGTDGTFGDGNEIEVDLGYVGLAEPGNTDPDNLQRIVVRAASSASFNAKDASVAFPDDLYQIRIIGAGDNPLASQAGEAFNAGEDFELTFRLDRGAQVVSVVPQPVNRNTQELVFSGADGEYRLAFGGEETELLNVADTDVQILDALNALPNVQSGDIENVGARTFLFTGHFAGEQVDLLEVIERTGGNGTIEVVRRSTLSQASNQITVFFDDQVLEDAQVTDPAYYQLVNTNATDVDADDLTMLPESVTYDSVNNSAVLFFASDIPEGNYRLDVGTPQFDNSTAANATQVGLLTNDHEYAESGYLGDFKGESTNPADIDFYELDLRPGATLQVDVTAQLASLGLQVRLLNANEVEQDLDGAPIGGTASISFNSVAGGTFFVEVTSPSSDTGPYSIDLSVSGSPVNPDDDNTTTSDATDLGKLGAASLTVVASIESQAIPLPPRPGSSDEPGHRQFVPDDDHAPGLGTDPVAPQAIEKIVYYFPDTMGTDPLGSPYTNLLTESEKDIARMAF
;
A
#
# COMPACT_ATOMS: atom_id res chain seq x y z
N MET A 1 -65.34 -17.46 -31.11
CA MET A 1 -66.31 -18.27 -31.86
C MET A 1 -65.98 -19.73 -31.58
N ILE A 2 -66.89 -20.45 -30.89
CA ILE A 2 -66.97 -21.93 -30.71
C ILE A 2 -65.84 -22.52 -29.84
N LEU A 3 -66.00 -22.97 -28.59
CA LEU A 3 -67.02 -23.74 -27.83
C LEU A 3 -67.09 -25.26 -28.13
N SER A 4 -66.50 -26.01 -27.18
CA SER A 4 -66.93 -27.29 -26.58
C SER A 4 -66.91 -28.60 -27.38
N PHE A 5 -66.34 -29.66 -26.75
CA PHE A 5 -67.12 -30.83 -26.33
C PHE A 5 -66.50 -31.57 -25.11
N TYR A 6 -67.27 -31.50 -24.02
CA TYR A 6 -67.48 -32.31 -22.79
C TYR A 6 -67.37 -33.86 -22.97
N LEU A 7 -67.20 -34.78 -21.99
CA LEU A 7 -67.51 -34.87 -20.54
C LEU A 7 -66.98 -36.20 -19.89
N ALA A 8 -66.74 -36.15 -18.55
CA ALA A 8 -67.06 -37.16 -17.48
C ALA A 8 -66.06 -38.28 -17.11
N LEU A 9 -65.89 -38.73 -15.84
CA LEU A 9 -66.48 -38.47 -14.49
C LEU A 9 -65.66 -39.33 -13.47
N PHE A 10 -65.30 -38.85 -12.27
CA PHE A 10 -65.78 -39.22 -10.90
C PHE A 10 -64.58 -38.98 -9.94
N SER A 11 -64.60 -38.48 -8.71
CA SER A 11 -65.61 -38.08 -7.70
C SER A 11 -64.85 -37.43 -6.51
N GLY A 12 -65.47 -36.50 -5.76
CA GLY A 12 -65.21 -36.37 -4.31
C GLY A 12 -64.66 -35.05 -3.73
N ASP A 13 -65.42 -33.97 -3.88
CA ASP A 13 -65.72 -32.87 -2.93
C ASP A 13 -64.82 -32.47 -1.72
N LEU A 14 -64.48 -31.16 -1.73
CA LEU A 14 -64.63 -30.12 -0.66
C LEU A 14 -63.61 -30.06 0.52
N PRO A 15 -63.53 -28.93 1.30
CA PRO A 15 -63.18 -27.55 0.91
C PRO A 15 -62.32 -26.79 1.97
N MET A 16 -62.07 -25.50 1.71
CA MET A 16 -61.51 -24.43 2.56
C MET A 16 -61.63 -24.55 4.10
N SER A 17 -60.58 -24.10 4.82
CA SER A 17 -60.73 -23.44 6.13
C SER A 17 -59.57 -22.48 6.46
N LYS A 18 -59.93 -21.36 7.12
CA LYS A 18 -59.09 -20.29 7.68
C LYS A 18 -58.69 -20.57 9.14
N ARG A 19 -57.55 -19.99 9.54
CA ARG A 19 -57.10 -19.60 10.91
C ARG A 19 -56.72 -20.72 11.90
N ARG A 20 -55.46 -20.69 12.38
CA ARG A 20 -55.11 -20.58 13.82
C ARG A 20 -53.61 -20.36 14.10
N ASN A 21 -53.37 -19.63 15.19
CA ASN A 21 -52.11 -19.14 15.74
C ASN A 21 -51.09 -20.20 16.17
N LEU A 22 -49.83 -19.74 16.23
CA LEU A 22 -48.66 -20.30 16.90
C LEU A 22 -48.89 -20.59 18.40
N ARG A 23 -48.39 -21.74 18.89
CA ARG A 23 -47.23 -21.82 19.82
C ARG A 23 -46.90 -23.25 20.28
N LYS A 24 -45.57 -23.50 20.32
CA LYS A 24 -44.77 -24.33 21.25
C LYS A 24 -44.65 -25.85 21.04
N ARG A 25 -43.46 -26.25 20.56
CA ARG A 25 -42.49 -27.26 21.10
C ARG A 25 -41.43 -27.48 20.01
N SER A 26 -40.12 -27.60 20.22
CA SER A 26 -39.18 -27.41 21.33
C SER A 26 -37.79 -27.35 20.68
N LEU A 27 -36.94 -26.39 21.06
CA LEU A 27 -35.48 -26.39 20.84
C LEU A 27 -34.89 -27.54 21.71
N LEU A 28 -33.85 -28.31 21.39
CA LEU A 28 -32.52 -28.13 20.73
C LEU A 28 -32.01 -29.55 20.30
N PRO A 29 -30.74 -29.77 19.86
CA PRO A 29 -29.97 -29.20 18.74
C PRO A 29 -29.16 -30.28 17.97
N SER A 30 -28.30 -29.85 17.03
CA SER A 30 -27.06 -30.47 16.49
C SER A 30 -27.04 -30.56 14.96
N SER A 31 -26.72 -29.44 14.31
CA SER A 31 -26.25 -29.42 12.92
C SER A 31 -24.84 -28.87 12.91
N ARG A 32 -23.87 -29.67 12.45
CA ARG A 32 -22.49 -29.26 12.15
C ARG A 32 -22.54 -28.04 11.24
N GLN A 33 -21.94 -26.93 11.67
CA GLN A 33 -21.82 -25.74 10.84
C GLN A 33 -20.42 -25.17 11.02
N LEU A 34 -19.56 -25.44 10.03
CA LEU A 34 -18.32 -24.71 9.83
C LEU A 34 -18.74 -23.30 9.38
N ARG A 35 -18.36 -22.27 10.13
CA ARG A 35 -18.51 -20.88 9.68
C ARG A 35 -17.22 -20.47 8.99
N LEU A 36 -17.37 -20.02 7.75
CA LEU A 36 -16.34 -19.30 7.02
C LEU A 36 -16.62 -17.81 7.26
N GLU A 37 -15.72 -17.12 7.95
CA GLU A 37 -15.66 -15.66 7.92
C GLU A 37 -14.56 -15.29 6.94
N THR A 38 -14.97 -14.94 5.72
CA THR A 38 -14.05 -14.39 4.72
C THR A 38 -13.55 -13.03 5.21
N LEU A 39 -12.24 -12.82 5.08
CA LEU A 39 -11.50 -11.59 5.37
C LEU A 39 -12.06 -10.36 4.63
N GLU A 40 -13.19 -9.81 5.07
CA GLU A 40 -13.70 -8.50 4.62
C GLU A 40 -13.24 -7.34 5.52
N ARG A 41 -12.26 -7.57 6.41
CA ARG A 41 -11.84 -6.60 7.43
C ARG A 41 -10.46 -5.97 7.24
N ARG A 42 -9.86 -6.09 6.05
CA ARG A 42 -8.59 -5.40 5.70
C ARG A 42 -8.71 -4.29 4.65
N GLU A 43 -9.79 -4.22 3.87
CA GLU A 43 -9.95 -3.13 2.88
C GLU A 43 -10.59 -1.84 3.42
N LEU A 44 -11.01 -1.81 4.69
CA LEU A 44 -11.57 -0.60 5.31
C LEU A 44 -10.56 0.23 6.13
N LEU A 45 -9.30 -0.21 6.26
CA LEU A 45 -8.28 0.50 7.06
C LEU A 45 -7.29 1.34 6.24
N ALA A 46 -7.31 1.24 4.90
CA ALA A 46 -6.48 2.09 4.05
C ALA A 46 -7.06 3.51 3.85
N ALA A 47 -8.26 3.80 4.37
CA ALA A 47 -8.95 5.08 4.19
C ALA A 47 -8.90 6.03 5.41
N GLU A 48 -8.29 5.66 6.53
CA GLU A 48 -8.45 6.39 7.81
C GLU A 48 -7.23 7.19 8.29
N PHE A 49 -6.33 7.62 7.40
CA PHE A 49 -5.31 8.62 7.73
C PHE A 49 -5.01 9.54 6.54
N ALA A 50 -6.00 10.34 6.14
CA ALA A 50 -5.79 11.49 5.26
C ALA A 50 -5.43 12.71 6.13
N GLY A 51 -4.17 13.15 6.07
CA GLY A 51 -3.75 14.41 6.69
C GLY A 51 -4.04 15.58 5.76
N ALA A 52 -4.67 16.62 6.29
CA ALA A 52 -4.91 17.85 5.55
C ALA A 52 -3.69 18.78 5.70
N LEU A 53 -3.45 19.59 4.69
CA LEU A 53 -2.46 20.66 4.75
C LEU A 53 -3.21 21.98 4.91
N ALA A 54 -2.80 22.78 5.87
CA ALA A 54 -3.49 24.04 6.11
C ALA A 54 -3.22 24.99 4.94
N PRO A 55 -4.22 25.76 4.48
CA PRO A 55 -3.95 26.82 3.53
C PRO A 55 -2.93 27.78 4.16
N GLY A 56 -1.80 28.01 3.47
CA GLY A 56 -0.74 28.91 3.92
C GLY A 56 -1.31 30.19 4.53
N SER A 57 -0.71 30.65 5.62
CA SER A 57 -1.22 31.66 6.57
C SER A 57 -1.53 33.06 6.00
N SER A 58 -1.50 33.25 4.68
CA SER A 58 -2.25 34.28 3.97
C SER A 58 -3.44 33.66 3.20
N PHE A 59 -4.63 33.77 3.78
CA PHE A 59 -5.94 33.35 3.26
C PHE A 59 -6.07 33.36 1.72
N ASP A 60 -6.21 32.17 1.16
CA ASP A 60 -6.41 31.87 -0.26
C ASP A 60 -7.86 32.16 -0.75
N TRP A 61 -8.51 33.22 -0.26
CA TRP A 61 -9.87 33.57 -0.68
C TRP A 61 -9.85 34.53 -1.87
N SER A 62 -9.57 34.02 -3.07
CA SER A 62 -9.96 34.74 -4.28
C SER A 62 -10.46 33.78 -5.37
N ASN A 63 -11.65 34.08 -5.92
CA ASN A 63 -12.22 33.36 -7.07
C ASN A 63 -11.36 33.65 -8.29
N GLY A 64 -10.46 32.72 -8.63
CA GLY A 64 -9.62 32.74 -9.82
C GLY A 64 -10.05 31.68 -10.83
N SER A 65 -9.71 31.91 -12.09
CA SER A 65 -9.69 30.89 -13.14
C SER A 65 -8.33 30.98 -13.81
N GLY A 66 -7.44 30.04 -13.58
CA GLY A 66 -6.33 29.83 -14.50
C GLY A 66 -5.90 28.40 -14.60
N ASP A 67 -4.70 28.26 -15.16
CA ASP A 67 -4.26 27.10 -15.90
C ASP A 67 -3.14 26.32 -15.19
N ILE A 68 -2.60 26.84 -14.06
CA ILE A 68 -1.59 26.23 -13.19
C ILE A 68 -1.71 26.71 -11.72
N ASN A 69 -1.06 26.03 -10.77
CA ASN A 69 -1.12 26.27 -9.32
C ASN A 69 -0.28 27.46 -8.78
N LEU A 70 -0.46 28.65 -9.36
CA LEU A 70 0.12 29.90 -8.81
C LEU A 70 -0.77 30.51 -7.73
N GLY A 71 -0.22 30.77 -6.53
CA GLY A 71 -0.99 31.29 -5.39
C GLY A 71 -0.39 32.53 -4.69
N GLY A 72 0.93 32.68 -4.67
CA GLY A 72 1.65 33.68 -3.90
C GLY A 72 2.51 34.65 -4.73
N GLN A 73 3.26 35.52 -4.02
CA GLN A 73 4.38 36.26 -4.62
C GLN A 73 5.62 35.35 -4.68
N ARG A 74 6.66 35.78 -5.41
CA ARG A 74 7.96 35.09 -5.52
C ARG A 74 9.05 35.79 -4.72
N TRP A 75 10.17 35.11 -4.48
CA TRP A 75 11.39 35.71 -3.93
C TRP A 75 12.00 36.71 -4.91
N THR A 76 12.07 37.99 -4.52
CA THR A 76 12.67 39.05 -5.37
C THR A 76 13.92 39.69 -4.77
N ASN A 77 14.08 39.61 -3.44
CA ASN A 77 15.24 40.13 -2.72
C ASN A 77 15.62 39.22 -1.53
N PRO A 78 15.93 37.93 -1.76
CA PRO A 78 16.54 37.06 -0.76
C PRO A 78 17.96 37.53 -0.39
N VAL A 79 18.57 36.97 0.66
CA VAL A 79 19.95 37.32 1.01
C VAL A 79 20.99 36.87 -0.03
N GLY A 80 20.67 35.85 -0.84
CA GLY A 80 21.54 35.35 -1.91
C GLY A 80 21.70 36.31 -3.09
N GLY A 81 20.81 37.30 -3.24
CA GLY A 81 20.89 38.32 -4.29
C GLY A 81 19.52 38.74 -4.82
N PRO A 82 19.42 39.88 -5.53
CA PRO A 82 18.16 40.30 -6.13
C PRO A 82 17.79 39.39 -7.32
N SER A 83 16.51 39.03 -7.42
CA SER A 83 15.88 38.33 -8.54
C SER A 83 14.63 39.12 -8.96
N PRO A 84 14.76 40.25 -9.66
CA PRO A 84 13.67 41.22 -9.78
C PRO A 84 12.60 40.86 -10.81
N ASN A 85 12.90 40.04 -11.82
CA ASN A 85 11.95 39.68 -12.87
C ASN A 85 11.37 38.28 -12.64
N ILE A 86 10.23 38.00 -13.24
CA ILE A 86 9.68 36.64 -13.29
C ILE A 86 10.47 35.84 -14.33
N GLY A 87 10.72 34.56 -14.06
CA GLY A 87 11.60 33.71 -14.87
C GLY A 87 13.06 33.75 -14.44
N ASP A 88 13.50 34.83 -13.76
CA ASP A 88 14.86 34.92 -13.23
C ASP A 88 15.11 33.88 -12.12
N ALA A 89 16.27 33.23 -12.16
CA ALA A 89 16.76 32.40 -11.07
C ALA A 89 16.83 33.19 -9.73
N ALA A 90 16.73 32.47 -8.61
CA ALA A 90 16.87 33.07 -7.27
C ALA A 90 17.66 32.17 -6.32
N THR A 91 18.66 32.74 -5.64
CA THR A 91 19.38 32.04 -4.55
C THR A 91 18.76 32.43 -3.21
N VAL A 92 18.19 31.46 -2.51
CA VAL A 92 17.49 31.63 -1.23
C VAL A 92 18.13 30.69 -0.22
N THR A 93 18.42 31.20 0.98
CA THR A 93 18.99 30.36 2.05
C THR A 93 17.91 29.70 2.88
N TRP A 94 18.09 28.45 3.28
CA TRP A 94 17.17 27.74 4.19
C TRP A 94 17.92 27.11 5.37
N GLY A 95 17.22 26.91 6.48
CA GLY A 95 17.80 26.23 7.64
C GLY A 95 16.76 25.88 8.70
N ILE A 96 17.22 25.10 9.69
CA ILE A 96 16.39 24.62 10.79
C ILE A 96 16.78 25.39 12.05
N VAL A 97 15.78 25.93 12.74
CA VAL A 97 16.03 26.68 13.98
C VAL A 97 16.46 25.73 15.10
N PRO A 98 17.30 26.18 16.06
CA PRO A 98 17.56 25.42 17.27
C PRO A 98 16.28 25.21 18.07
N ASP A 99 16.13 24.05 18.69
CA ASP A 99 15.05 23.81 19.65
C ASP A 99 15.05 24.88 20.76
N GLY A 100 13.86 25.32 21.16
CA GLY A 100 13.65 26.45 22.06
C GLY A 100 13.47 27.80 21.37
N THR A 101 13.75 27.91 20.06
CA THR A 101 13.50 29.13 19.28
C THR A 101 11.99 29.37 19.16
N LEU A 102 11.53 30.58 19.48
CA LEU A 102 10.10 30.88 19.50
C LEU A 102 9.56 31.17 18.09
N ASN A 103 8.43 30.58 17.73
CA ASN A 103 7.66 30.95 16.54
C ASN A 103 6.91 32.29 16.77
N ARG A 104 6.10 32.70 15.79
CA ARG A 104 5.34 33.95 15.84
C ARG A 104 4.31 33.99 16.97
N ASP A 105 3.73 32.84 17.32
CA ASP A 105 2.66 32.71 18.31
C ASP A 105 3.19 32.49 19.73
N GLY A 106 4.51 32.28 19.86
CA GLY A 106 5.23 32.18 21.12
C GLY A 106 5.54 30.75 21.56
N ASP A 107 5.29 29.77 20.70
CA ASP A 107 5.62 28.37 20.94
C ASP A 107 7.10 28.12 20.65
N ALA A 108 7.73 27.34 21.51
CA ALA A 108 9.14 26.99 21.38
C ALA A 108 9.27 25.80 20.42
N SER A 109 10.20 25.89 19.47
CA SER A 109 10.40 24.80 18.54
C SER A 109 10.99 23.55 19.20
N ASP A 110 10.52 22.37 18.80
CA ASP A 110 11.04 21.06 19.22
C ASP A 110 11.36 20.14 18.02
N LEU A 111 11.57 20.73 16.83
CA LEU A 111 11.73 19.99 15.57
C LEU A 111 12.93 19.04 15.58
N VAL A 112 14.07 19.46 16.15
CA VAL A 112 15.28 18.64 16.17
C VAL A 112 15.07 17.44 17.10
N ALA A 113 14.53 17.67 18.29
CA ALA A 113 14.15 16.61 19.22
C ALA A 113 13.12 15.65 18.61
N PHE A 114 12.11 16.18 17.92
CA PHE A 114 11.08 15.40 17.24
C PHE A 114 11.67 14.47 16.17
N LEU A 115 12.45 15.01 15.23
CA LEU A 115 13.06 14.20 14.16
C LEU A 115 14.09 13.21 14.70
N ASN A 116 14.84 13.56 15.75
CA ASN A 116 15.72 12.61 16.46
C ASN A 116 14.92 11.44 17.09
N GLY A 117 13.72 11.70 17.59
CA GLY A 117 12.83 10.67 18.13
C GLY A 117 12.34 9.66 17.08
N ILE A 118 12.16 10.11 15.83
CA ILE A 118 11.68 9.26 14.73
C ILE A 118 12.82 8.51 14.05
N TYR A 119 13.89 9.22 13.70
CA TYR A 119 14.96 8.70 12.84
C TYR A 119 16.24 8.31 13.60
N GLY A 120 16.20 8.42 14.93
CA GLY A 120 17.29 8.11 15.84
C GLY A 120 18.25 9.28 16.03
N ASP A 121 18.70 9.46 17.28
CA ASP A 121 19.74 10.43 17.62
C ASP A 121 21.14 9.79 17.52
N ASN A 122 22.00 10.36 16.68
CA ASN A 122 23.40 9.96 16.57
C ASN A 122 24.35 10.81 17.44
N GLY A 123 23.80 11.70 18.28
CA GLY A 123 24.54 12.59 19.18
C GLY A 123 25.23 13.76 18.48
N SER A 124 24.84 14.08 17.23
CA SER A 124 25.38 15.23 16.51
C SER A 124 25.04 16.55 17.23
N THR A 125 25.98 17.48 17.23
CA THR A 125 25.78 18.85 17.77
C THR A 125 25.54 19.89 16.68
N THR A 126 25.46 19.45 15.42
CA THR A 126 25.19 20.29 14.24
C THR A 126 24.01 19.71 13.50
N ILE A 127 23.10 20.56 13.02
CA ILE A 127 21.92 20.17 12.25
C ILE A 127 22.29 19.23 11.09
N ALA A 128 23.27 19.62 10.25
CA ALA A 128 23.72 18.81 9.11
C ALA A 128 24.33 17.44 9.47
N GLY A 129 24.65 17.20 10.74
CA GLY A 129 25.22 15.93 11.20
C GLY A 129 24.20 14.92 11.70
N HIS A 130 22.92 15.30 11.84
CA HIS A 130 21.86 14.35 12.25
C HIS A 130 21.50 13.38 11.12
N SER A 131 21.07 12.17 11.48
CA SER A 131 20.73 11.08 10.55
C SER A 131 19.60 11.43 9.58
N TRP A 132 18.63 12.23 10.02
CA TRP A 132 17.49 12.66 9.21
C TRP A 132 17.77 13.87 8.32
N PHE A 133 18.89 14.57 8.51
CA PHE A 133 19.18 15.78 7.73
C PHE A 133 19.17 15.56 6.21
N PRO A 134 19.76 14.45 5.67
CA PRO A 134 19.67 14.15 4.24
C PRO A 134 18.23 14.00 3.72
N LEU A 135 17.28 13.58 4.55
CA LEU A 135 15.87 13.46 4.16
C LEU A 135 15.25 14.84 3.95
N VAL A 136 15.57 15.80 4.82
CA VAL A 136 15.11 17.20 4.69
C VAL A 136 15.83 17.91 3.54
N SER A 137 17.16 17.74 3.42
CA SER A 137 17.93 18.38 2.36
C SER A 137 17.49 17.92 0.98
N ALA A 138 17.14 16.63 0.81
CA ALA A 138 16.64 16.09 -0.43
C ALA A 138 15.38 16.82 -0.96
N ALA A 139 14.49 17.30 -0.07
CA ALA A 139 13.30 18.04 -0.49
C ALA A 139 13.63 19.44 -1.07
N TYR A 140 14.62 20.13 -0.50
CA TYR A 140 15.10 21.41 -1.02
C TYR A 140 15.96 21.23 -2.29
N GLU A 141 16.76 20.17 -2.32
CA GLU A 141 17.56 19.80 -3.49
C GLU A 141 16.68 19.46 -4.69
N GLU A 142 15.54 18.80 -4.50
CA GLU A 142 14.59 18.48 -5.57
C GLU A 142 14.12 19.74 -6.31
N TRP A 143 13.63 20.75 -5.59
CA TRP A 143 13.25 22.03 -6.20
C TRP A 143 14.42 22.71 -6.91
N SER A 144 15.63 22.64 -6.33
CA SER A 144 16.82 23.28 -6.92
C SER A 144 17.35 22.55 -8.16
N GLN A 145 17.16 21.23 -8.24
CA GLN A 145 17.55 20.44 -9.41
C GLN A 145 16.59 20.62 -10.58
N LEU A 146 15.35 21.01 -10.30
CA LEU A 146 14.28 21.09 -11.28
C LEU A 146 13.93 22.53 -11.70
N THR A 147 14.39 23.56 -10.99
CA THR A 147 14.00 24.97 -11.24
C THR A 147 15.21 25.89 -11.11
N GLY A 148 15.06 27.17 -11.47
CA GLY A 148 16.10 28.19 -11.28
C GLY A 148 16.26 28.65 -9.83
N LEU A 149 15.65 27.96 -8.87
CA LEU A 149 15.92 28.16 -7.46
C LEU A 149 17.25 27.50 -7.07
N ASN A 150 18.05 28.22 -6.31
CA ASN A 150 19.20 27.67 -5.61
C ASN A 150 18.93 27.77 -4.11
N LEU A 151 18.43 26.68 -3.52
CA LEU A 151 18.07 26.61 -2.10
C LEU A 151 19.28 26.15 -1.28
N GLU A 152 20.06 27.13 -0.81
CA GLU A 152 21.31 26.89 -0.11
C GLU A 152 21.10 26.70 1.40
N TYR A 153 21.64 25.62 1.95
CA TYR A 153 21.58 25.39 3.38
C TYR A 153 22.49 26.37 4.15
N GLU A 154 21.92 27.13 5.08
CA GLU A 154 22.63 27.98 6.04
C GLU A 154 22.67 27.27 7.41
N ALA A 155 23.89 26.96 7.86
CA ALA A 155 24.10 26.18 9.08
C ALA A 155 23.88 26.98 10.38
N ASN A 156 23.80 28.30 10.30
CA ASN A 156 23.64 29.18 11.46
C ASN A 156 22.21 29.70 11.57
N ASP A 157 21.70 29.73 12.80
CA ASP A 157 20.53 30.52 13.17
C ASP A 157 20.78 31.09 14.58
N ASP A 158 20.43 32.36 14.79
CA ASP A 158 20.70 33.09 16.02
C ASP A 158 19.58 32.97 17.08
N GLY A 159 18.58 32.14 16.82
CA GLY A 159 17.45 31.86 17.73
C GLY A 159 16.51 33.05 17.91
N VAL A 160 16.54 34.03 17.01
CA VAL A 160 15.64 35.18 17.05
C VAL A 160 14.21 34.71 16.76
N GLN A 161 13.28 35.10 17.64
CA GLN A 161 11.86 34.80 17.49
C GLN A 161 11.35 35.18 16.09
N GLN A 162 10.55 34.28 15.50
CA GLN A 162 9.88 34.52 14.23
C GLN A 162 8.96 35.74 14.31
N SER A 163 9.08 36.67 13.35
CA SER A 163 8.17 37.81 13.25
C SER A 163 8.18 38.39 11.84
N GLY A 164 7.09 39.04 11.44
CA GLY A 164 7.00 39.73 10.14
C GLY A 164 7.83 41.02 10.06
N THR A 165 8.87 41.18 10.88
CA THR A 165 9.71 42.38 10.95
C THR A 165 11.07 42.16 10.30
N LEU A 166 11.73 43.24 9.88
CA LEU A 166 13.07 43.19 9.31
C LEU A 166 14.12 42.57 10.25
N ALA A 167 13.88 42.59 11.56
CA ALA A 167 14.81 42.05 12.55
C ALA A 167 14.91 40.51 12.51
N SER A 168 13.88 39.83 11.99
CA SER A 168 13.78 38.37 11.91
C SER A 168 14.08 37.82 10.51
N ARG A 169 14.39 38.69 9.53
CA ARG A 169 14.77 38.29 8.16
C ARG A 169 16.10 37.55 8.08
N GLY A 170 16.33 36.79 7.02
CA GLY A 170 17.63 36.20 6.72
C GLY A 170 18.79 37.21 6.75
N VAL A 171 19.94 36.72 7.21
CA VAL A 171 21.22 37.42 7.26
C VAL A 171 22.32 36.41 6.96
N LEU A 172 23.02 36.59 5.83
CA LEU A 172 24.07 35.68 5.37
C LEU A 172 25.09 35.36 6.47
N GLY A 173 25.33 34.07 6.71
CA GLY A 173 26.24 33.55 7.74
C GLY A 173 25.74 33.65 9.18
N VAL A 174 24.48 34.04 9.39
CA VAL A 174 23.89 34.22 10.72
C VAL A 174 22.52 33.56 10.84
N ARG A 175 21.67 33.70 9.83
CA ARG A 175 20.29 33.20 9.82
C ARG A 175 19.79 33.02 8.37
N PRO A 176 19.12 31.90 8.02
CA PRO A 176 18.57 31.68 6.68
C PRO A 176 17.41 32.63 6.35
N ASP A 177 17.09 32.75 5.05
CA ASP A 177 15.86 33.39 4.56
C ASP A 177 14.62 32.59 4.97
N ILE A 178 14.64 31.27 4.73
CA ILE A 178 13.60 30.30 5.06
C ILE A 178 13.99 29.55 6.33
N ARG A 179 13.17 29.64 7.38
CA ARG A 179 13.35 28.87 8.62
C ARG A 179 12.29 27.82 8.80
N ILE A 180 12.71 26.65 9.22
CA ILE A 180 11.81 25.53 9.54
C ILE A 180 11.69 25.44 11.06
N PHE A 181 10.45 25.51 11.52
CA PHE A 181 10.04 25.33 12.91
C PHE A 181 9.26 24.02 13.03
N GLY A 182 9.20 23.49 14.24
CA GLY A 182 8.32 22.38 14.62
C GLY A 182 7.70 22.69 15.98
N ALA A 183 6.38 22.67 16.06
CA ALA A 183 5.60 22.87 17.28
C ALA A 183 4.15 22.45 17.01
N ALA A 184 3.39 22.12 18.05
CA ALA A 184 1.98 21.74 17.95
C ALA A 184 1.16 22.78 17.16
N ILE A 185 0.33 22.32 16.21
CA ILE A 185 -0.59 23.16 15.45
C ILE A 185 -2.03 22.86 15.86
N ASP A 186 -2.52 21.64 15.62
CA ASP A 186 -3.89 21.25 15.96
C ASP A 186 -4.02 19.88 16.65
N GLY A 187 -2.89 19.21 16.91
CA GLY A 187 -2.84 17.94 17.63
C GLY A 187 -2.52 16.78 16.70
N ASN A 188 -2.93 15.58 17.09
CA ASN A 188 -2.73 14.40 16.24
C ASN A 188 -3.80 14.34 15.14
N SER A 189 -3.36 14.21 13.89
CA SER A 189 -4.20 14.30 12.68
C SER A 189 -4.78 15.70 12.45
N GLY A 190 -5.16 15.99 11.20
CA GLY A 190 -5.58 17.33 10.82
C GLY A 190 -4.47 18.01 10.02
N THR A 191 -3.96 19.13 10.51
CA THR A 191 -2.96 19.96 9.83
C THR A 191 -1.55 19.41 10.05
N LEU A 192 -0.94 18.84 9.02
CA LEU A 192 0.41 18.28 9.17
C LEU A 192 1.51 19.34 9.24
N ALA A 193 1.34 20.45 8.52
CA ALA A 193 2.27 21.56 8.44
C ALA A 193 1.59 22.78 7.79
N PHE A 194 2.28 23.91 7.81
CA PHE A 194 2.02 25.04 6.92
C PHE A 194 3.30 25.82 6.61
N ASN A 195 3.28 26.58 5.53
CA ASN A 195 4.34 27.51 5.17
C ASN A 195 3.78 28.90 4.79
N PHE A 196 4.55 29.94 5.09
CA PHE A 196 4.26 31.31 4.69
C PHE A 196 4.72 31.58 3.27
N PHE A 197 3.83 32.11 2.41
CA PHE A 197 4.24 32.65 1.12
C PHE A 197 5.28 33.77 1.25
N PRO A 198 6.19 33.95 0.27
CA PRO A 198 7.14 35.06 0.26
C PRO A 198 6.49 36.37 -0.21
N ASN A 199 5.39 36.76 0.43
CA ASN A 199 4.53 37.88 0.04
C ASN A 199 5.24 39.24 0.04
N ALA A 200 6.29 39.41 0.86
CA ALA A 200 7.11 40.62 0.84
C ALA A 200 8.38 40.46 -0.02
N GLY A 201 8.50 39.40 -0.82
CA GLY A 201 9.61 39.16 -1.74
C GLY A 201 10.94 38.95 -1.03
N GLY A 202 10.91 38.45 0.20
CA GLY A 202 12.05 38.33 1.09
C GLY A 202 12.26 39.55 1.96
N GLN A 203 11.35 40.53 2.02
CA GLN A 203 11.44 41.71 2.90
C GLN A 203 10.66 41.57 4.22
N SER A 204 10.09 40.41 4.50
CA SER A 204 9.51 40.05 5.81
C SER A 204 10.31 38.92 6.44
N GLY A 205 10.40 38.90 7.77
CA GLY A 205 11.06 37.81 8.51
C GLY A 205 10.24 36.53 8.63
N THR A 206 9.08 36.46 7.97
CA THR A 206 8.24 35.26 7.84
C THR A 206 8.18 34.75 6.42
N ASP A 207 8.78 35.44 5.44
CA ASP A 207 8.67 35.03 4.04
C ASP A 207 9.29 33.63 3.88
N GLY A 208 8.50 32.64 3.44
CA GLY A 208 8.94 31.26 3.23
C GLY A 208 9.21 30.41 4.47
N ASP A 209 8.97 30.92 5.68
CA ASP A 209 9.13 30.14 6.91
C ASP A 209 8.07 29.02 6.99
N MET A 210 8.49 27.83 7.42
CA MET A 210 7.65 26.64 7.57
C MET A 210 7.45 26.30 9.05
N GLN A 211 6.27 25.78 9.41
CA GLN A 211 6.04 25.10 10.69
C GLN A 211 5.45 23.71 10.46
N ILE A 212 6.09 22.70 11.05
CA ILE A 212 5.66 21.30 11.04
C ILE A 212 4.92 20.99 12.34
N ASP A 213 3.78 20.29 12.28
CA ASP A 213 3.11 19.80 13.48
C ASP A 213 3.89 18.61 14.07
N THR A 214 4.62 18.87 15.15
CA THR A 214 5.41 17.86 15.87
C THR A 214 4.56 16.99 16.82
N THR A 215 3.25 17.22 16.88
CA THR A 215 2.29 16.38 17.61
C THR A 215 1.59 15.35 16.74
N ASP A 216 1.84 15.37 15.42
CA ASP A 216 1.20 14.46 14.47
C ASP A 216 1.96 13.12 14.32
N ASN A 217 1.27 12.02 14.59
CA ASN A 217 1.80 10.66 14.45
C ASN A 217 1.99 10.24 12.98
N PHE A 218 1.47 11.01 12.02
CA PHE A 218 1.65 10.83 10.58
C PHE A 218 3.12 10.62 10.22
N TYR A 219 4.01 11.43 10.78
CA TYR A 219 5.45 11.36 10.50
C TYR A 219 6.10 10.11 11.08
N GLN A 220 5.63 9.62 12.24
CA GLN A 220 6.12 8.40 12.87
C GLN A 220 5.65 7.16 12.11
N ASN A 221 4.35 7.09 11.82
CA ASN A 221 3.69 5.94 11.19
C ASN A 221 4.13 5.70 9.73
N ARG A 222 4.72 6.69 9.07
CA ARG A 222 5.15 6.63 7.65
C ARG A 222 6.62 7.02 7.45
N SER A 223 7.45 6.79 8.46
CA SER A 223 8.86 7.18 8.47
C SER A 223 9.78 6.26 7.66
N ASP A 224 9.37 5.04 7.28
CA ASP A 224 10.22 4.03 6.59
C ASP A 224 11.64 3.84 7.18
N GLY A 225 11.91 4.33 8.39
CA GLY A 225 13.24 4.48 8.98
C GLY A 225 14.18 5.49 8.26
N PRO A 226 15.37 5.76 8.83
CA PRO A 226 16.31 6.78 8.34
C PRO A 226 16.93 6.51 6.97
N ASN A 227 16.80 5.28 6.45
CA ASN A 227 17.30 4.88 5.13
C ASN A 227 16.17 4.58 4.13
N GLY A 228 14.92 4.72 4.55
CA GLY A 228 13.76 4.45 3.70
C GLY A 228 13.48 5.58 2.71
N PRO A 229 12.55 5.37 1.77
CA PRO A 229 12.15 6.39 0.80
C PRO A 229 11.46 7.60 1.44
N ASN A 230 10.93 7.46 2.68
CA ASN A 230 10.41 8.54 3.52
C ASN A 230 9.34 9.37 2.80
N ARG A 231 8.48 8.71 2.02
CA ARG A 231 7.61 9.37 1.05
C ARG A 231 6.68 10.38 1.70
N ALA A 232 6.16 10.06 2.88
CA ALA A 232 5.28 10.94 3.65
C ALA A 232 5.98 12.23 4.07
N LEU A 233 7.12 12.15 4.76
CA LEU A 233 7.91 13.33 5.16
C LEU A 233 8.36 14.12 3.93
N HIS A 234 8.89 13.43 2.91
CA HIS A 234 9.39 14.07 1.70
C HIS A 234 8.28 14.86 0.99
N ASN A 235 7.11 14.27 0.80
CA ASN A 235 6.02 14.94 0.10
C ASN A 235 5.45 16.12 0.90
N VAL A 236 5.35 16.02 2.24
CA VAL A 236 4.92 17.17 3.05
C VAL A 236 5.95 18.29 2.91
N LEU A 237 7.24 18.01 3.04
CA LEU A 237 8.28 19.03 2.88
C LEU A 237 8.24 19.66 1.48
N VAL A 238 8.15 18.86 0.41
CA VAL A 238 8.09 19.38 -0.97
C VAL A 238 6.85 20.27 -1.17
N HIS A 239 5.68 19.86 -0.65
CA HIS A 239 4.45 20.66 -0.67
C HIS A 239 4.64 22.00 0.05
N GLU A 240 5.11 21.95 1.28
CA GLU A 240 5.27 23.15 2.10
C GLU A 240 6.36 24.08 1.53
N ILE A 241 7.45 23.54 0.99
CA ILE A 241 8.43 24.34 0.26
C ILE A 241 7.78 25.00 -0.96
N GLY A 242 6.88 24.30 -1.66
CA GLY A 242 6.05 24.84 -2.75
C GLY A 242 5.34 26.15 -2.34
N HIS A 243 4.69 26.17 -1.18
CA HIS A 243 4.13 27.41 -0.61
C HIS A 243 5.20 28.46 -0.31
N GLY A 244 6.31 28.05 0.30
CA GLY A 244 7.44 28.94 0.64
C GLY A 244 8.14 29.56 -0.57
N ILE A 245 7.93 29.02 -1.77
CA ILE A 245 8.42 29.56 -3.04
C ILE A 245 7.31 30.25 -3.86
N GLY A 246 6.04 30.21 -3.44
CA GLY A 246 4.96 30.98 -4.07
C GLY A 246 3.84 30.16 -4.72
N LEU A 247 3.85 28.83 -4.62
CA LEU A 247 2.83 27.96 -5.21
C LEU A 247 1.61 27.82 -4.30
N GLY A 248 0.41 27.90 -4.88
CA GLY A 248 -0.85 27.78 -4.14
C GLY A 248 -1.40 26.35 -4.16
N HIS A 249 -2.44 26.11 -3.35
CA HIS A 249 -3.17 24.84 -3.42
C HIS A 249 -3.94 24.68 -4.73
N VAL A 250 -4.03 23.43 -5.19
CA VAL A 250 -4.71 23.06 -6.43
C VAL A 250 -5.83 22.01 -6.21
N ILE A 251 -6.83 22.01 -7.09
CA ILE A 251 -7.93 21.06 -7.17
C ILE A 251 -8.09 20.58 -8.62
N PRO A 252 -8.75 19.43 -8.89
CA PRO A 252 -9.40 18.51 -7.95
C PRO A 252 -8.41 17.86 -6.98
N VAL A 253 -8.90 17.48 -5.79
CA VAL A 253 -8.16 16.56 -4.92
C VAL A 253 -8.37 15.16 -5.46
N ASN A 254 -7.44 14.69 -6.28
CA ASN A 254 -7.50 13.40 -6.96
C ASN A 254 -6.16 12.66 -6.97
N GLN A 255 -5.23 13.08 -6.10
CA GLN A 255 -3.92 12.45 -5.90
C GLN A 255 -3.05 12.49 -7.17
N THR A 256 -2.96 13.66 -7.82
CA THR A 256 -2.16 13.84 -9.04
C THR A 256 -1.22 15.07 -9.03
N LYS A 257 -1.28 15.96 -8.03
CA LYS A 257 -0.33 17.08 -7.88
C LYS A 257 0.12 17.24 -6.43
N ILE A 258 1.39 17.57 -6.20
CA ILE A 258 1.92 17.69 -4.84
C ILE A 258 1.23 18.81 -4.08
N MET A 259 0.85 19.90 -4.76
CA MET A 259 0.17 21.05 -4.16
C MET A 259 -1.34 20.84 -3.92
N GLU A 260 -1.86 19.61 -3.97
CA GLU A 260 -3.22 19.34 -3.52
C GLU A 260 -3.33 19.55 -1.99
N PRO A 261 -4.45 20.10 -1.47
CA PRO A 261 -4.67 20.37 -0.04
C PRO A 261 -4.60 19.16 0.91
N ILE A 262 -4.57 17.94 0.37
CA ILE A 262 -4.47 16.71 1.13
C ILE A 262 -3.26 15.97 0.62
N ILE A 263 -2.36 15.60 1.53
CA ILE A 263 -1.12 14.93 1.15
C ILE A 263 -1.43 13.58 0.50
N SER A 264 -0.78 13.32 -0.64
CA SER A 264 -0.80 12.01 -1.28
C SER A 264 0.51 11.28 -1.02
N VAL A 265 0.42 9.98 -0.73
CA VAL A 265 1.57 9.06 -0.71
C VAL A 265 1.60 8.16 -1.96
N ALA A 266 0.73 8.42 -2.94
CA ALA A 266 0.64 7.64 -4.18
C ALA A 266 1.77 7.92 -5.19
N TYR A 267 2.56 8.97 -4.96
CA TYR A 267 3.75 9.30 -5.74
C TYR A 267 4.75 9.99 -4.82
N ARG A 268 5.98 10.24 -5.28
CA ARG A 268 7.00 10.95 -4.51
C ARG A 268 7.44 12.20 -5.28
N GLY A 269 7.42 13.36 -4.62
CA GLY A 269 7.93 14.61 -5.17
C GLY A 269 6.99 15.37 -6.11
N THR A 270 7.52 16.42 -6.72
CA THR A 270 6.79 17.35 -7.60
C THR A 270 6.22 16.66 -8.83
N GLN A 271 4.99 17.04 -9.22
CA GLN A 271 4.34 16.58 -10.44
C GLN A 271 4.37 17.67 -11.52
N HIS A 272 3.88 17.35 -12.72
CA HIS A 272 3.96 18.23 -13.90
C HIS A 272 3.47 19.67 -13.66
N ASP A 273 2.30 19.83 -13.03
CA ASP A 273 1.71 21.15 -12.73
C ASP A 273 2.59 21.96 -11.76
N ASP A 274 3.11 21.29 -10.73
CA ASP A 274 3.94 21.91 -9.69
C ASP A 274 5.26 22.42 -10.28
N LEU A 275 5.88 21.62 -11.16
CA LEU A 275 7.10 21.97 -11.87
C LEU A 275 6.88 23.14 -12.83
N LEU A 276 5.82 23.07 -13.64
CA LEU A 276 5.49 24.12 -14.60
C LEU A 276 5.26 25.46 -13.89
N ALA A 277 4.59 25.47 -12.74
CA ALA A 277 4.36 26.71 -12.00
C ALA A 277 5.61 27.25 -11.32
N ALA A 278 6.46 26.39 -10.77
CA ALA A 278 7.72 26.83 -10.18
C ALA A 278 8.66 27.41 -11.24
N GLN A 279 8.79 26.77 -12.41
CA GLN A 279 9.58 27.31 -13.53
C GLN A 279 8.95 28.58 -14.11
N SER A 280 7.62 28.72 -14.07
CA SER A 280 6.96 29.98 -14.43
C SER A 280 7.37 31.15 -13.52
N LEU A 281 7.76 30.87 -12.27
CA LEU A 281 8.21 31.91 -11.33
C LEU A 281 9.72 32.14 -11.36
N TYR A 282 10.52 31.07 -11.45
CA TYR A 282 11.97 31.12 -11.21
C TYR A 282 12.82 30.64 -12.40
N GLY A 283 12.20 30.33 -13.53
CA GLY A 283 12.88 29.71 -14.66
C GLY A 283 13.27 28.26 -14.37
N ASP A 284 13.95 27.64 -15.33
CA ASP A 284 14.50 26.30 -15.15
C ASP A 284 15.89 26.32 -14.47
N ARG A 285 16.45 25.12 -14.25
CA ARG A 285 17.73 24.93 -13.55
C ARG A 285 18.93 25.61 -14.20
N PHE A 286 18.81 26.11 -15.41
CA PHE A 286 19.86 26.81 -16.15
C PHE A 286 19.59 28.31 -16.28
N GLY A 287 18.75 28.90 -15.42
CA GLY A 287 18.19 30.27 -15.49
C GLY A 287 19.12 31.49 -15.61
N ASP A 288 20.35 31.33 -16.10
CA ASP A 288 21.25 32.35 -16.62
C ASP A 288 21.60 32.14 -18.12
N ASN A 289 21.09 31.09 -18.78
CA ASN A 289 21.47 30.71 -20.15
C ASN A 289 20.78 31.52 -21.26
N ASP A 290 20.23 32.68 -20.94
CA ASP A 290 19.50 33.61 -21.82
C ASP A 290 20.34 34.22 -22.96
N SER A 291 21.64 33.91 -23.03
CA SER A 291 22.55 34.50 -24.00
C SER A 291 23.61 33.52 -24.49
N SER A 292 24.08 33.74 -25.72
CA SER A 292 25.21 32.99 -26.29
C SER A 292 26.50 33.00 -25.45
N LEU A 293 26.67 33.96 -24.53
CA LEU A 293 27.85 34.06 -23.66
C LEU A 293 27.72 33.22 -22.38
N THR A 294 26.49 32.88 -22.01
CA THR A 294 26.12 32.12 -20.81
C THR A 294 25.54 30.76 -21.17
N ALA A 295 25.76 30.32 -22.41
CA ALA A 295 25.22 29.07 -22.92
C ALA A 295 25.63 27.87 -22.04
N THR A 296 24.66 27.03 -21.69
CA THR A 296 24.88 25.81 -20.92
C THR A 296 25.72 24.83 -21.72
N ASP A 297 26.88 24.44 -21.19
CA ASP A 297 27.80 23.50 -21.83
C ASP A 297 27.33 22.05 -21.63
N LEU A 298 26.93 21.41 -22.73
CA LEU A 298 26.51 20.00 -22.78
C LEU A 298 27.70 19.05 -22.99
N GLY A 299 28.91 19.59 -23.16
CA GLY A 299 30.14 18.83 -23.38
C GLY A 299 30.39 18.48 -24.85
N ALA A 300 31.23 17.48 -25.08
CA ALA A 300 31.65 17.07 -26.42
C ALA A 300 30.72 15.99 -27.00
N TYR A 301 30.17 16.24 -28.18
CA TYR A 301 29.40 15.26 -28.93
C TYR A 301 30.32 14.26 -29.65
N ASN A 302 30.30 13.01 -29.19
CA ASN A 302 31.13 11.92 -29.72
C ASN A 302 30.30 10.74 -30.29
N GLY A 303 29.05 11.00 -30.69
CA GLY A 303 28.07 9.97 -31.08
C GLY A 303 27.19 9.47 -29.92
N THR A 304 27.51 9.85 -28.68
CA THR A 304 26.64 9.66 -27.52
C THR A 304 25.60 10.78 -27.49
N GLN A 305 24.34 10.40 -27.27
CA GLN A 305 23.24 11.36 -27.18
C GLN A 305 23.47 12.36 -26.05
N LEU A 306 23.23 13.64 -26.33
CA LEU A 306 23.15 14.70 -25.33
C LEU A 306 21.67 15.02 -25.15
N THR A 307 21.17 14.98 -23.92
CA THR A 307 19.79 15.34 -23.58
C THR A 307 19.73 16.40 -22.51
N VAL A 308 18.70 17.23 -22.60
CA VAL A 308 18.33 18.22 -21.61
C VAL A 308 16.82 18.14 -21.46
N ASP A 309 16.37 17.70 -20.29
CA ASP A 309 14.94 17.54 -19.99
C ASP A 309 14.52 18.50 -18.86
N ASN A 310 13.23 18.66 -18.59
CA ASN A 310 12.70 19.52 -17.52
C ASN A 310 13.26 20.96 -17.56
N VAL A 311 13.35 21.53 -18.75
CA VAL A 311 13.73 22.93 -19.02
C VAL A 311 12.54 23.68 -19.59
N SER A 312 12.56 25.00 -19.57
CA SER A 312 11.43 25.81 -20.01
C SER A 312 11.83 27.07 -20.74
N ILE A 313 11.01 27.45 -21.71
CA ILE A 313 10.93 28.85 -22.14
C ILE A 313 9.85 29.51 -21.30
N ASP A 314 10.22 30.41 -20.39
CA ASP A 314 9.26 30.98 -19.44
C ASP A 314 8.37 32.05 -20.07
N GLN A 315 8.88 32.85 -21.02
CA GLN A 315 8.17 33.93 -21.74
C GLN A 315 8.67 34.12 -23.20
N ASP A 316 7.98 34.93 -24.02
CA ASP A 316 8.38 35.20 -25.43
C ASP A 316 9.76 35.85 -25.61
N ASN A 317 10.24 36.55 -24.58
CA ASN A 317 11.54 37.19 -24.57
C ASN A 317 12.65 36.31 -23.99
N ASP A 318 12.28 35.14 -23.47
CA ASP A 318 13.22 34.16 -22.97
C ASP A 318 13.79 33.32 -24.13
N THR A 319 15.11 33.08 -24.07
CA THR A 319 15.82 32.29 -25.07
C THR A 319 16.93 31.49 -24.42
N ASP A 320 16.79 30.18 -24.38
CA ASP A 320 17.86 29.32 -23.86
C ASP A 320 18.97 29.11 -24.87
N TRP A 321 20.21 29.18 -24.39
CA TRP A 321 21.39 28.85 -25.17
C TRP A 321 22.11 27.64 -24.61
N TYR A 322 22.43 26.70 -25.49
CA TYR A 322 23.23 25.53 -25.19
C TYR A 322 24.47 25.51 -26.06
N SER A 323 25.56 24.94 -25.57
CA SER A 323 26.79 24.75 -26.31
C SER A 323 27.24 23.30 -26.27
N PHE A 324 27.87 22.84 -27.34
CA PHE A 324 28.53 21.54 -27.38
C PHE A 324 29.71 21.58 -28.35
N ASP A 325 30.74 20.79 -28.07
CA ASP A 325 31.89 20.66 -28.95
C ASP A 325 31.70 19.50 -29.93
N ALA A 326 32.04 19.72 -31.20
CA ALA A 326 32.00 18.67 -32.22
C ALA A 326 33.14 18.78 -33.24
N THR A 327 33.38 17.68 -33.96
CA THR A 327 34.41 17.59 -35.01
C THR A 327 33.83 17.77 -36.41
N ALA A 328 34.62 18.34 -37.31
CA ALA A 328 34.25 18.45 -38.72
C ALA A 328 33.94 17.08 -39.34
N GLY A 329 32.81 16.98 -40.03
CA GLY A 329 32.31 15.75 -40.66
C GLY A 329 31.30 14.97 -39.82
N THR A 330 31.07 15.35 -38.57
CA THR A 330 30.01 14.76 -37.73
C THR A 330 28.63 15.09 -38.31
N SER A 331 27.73 14.11 -38.34
CA SER A 331 26.33 14.31 -38.71
C SER A 331 25.49 14.17 -37.45
N ILE A 332 24.72 15.20 -37.11
CA ILE A 332 23.84 15.19 -35.95
C ILE A 332 22.37 15.26 -36.38
N SER A 333 21.52 14.78 -35.51
CA SER A 333 20.11 15.13 -35.47
C SER A 333 19.85 15.89 -34.18
N LEU A 334 18.96 16.88 -34.25
CA LEU A 334 18.59 17.72 -33.13
C LEU A 334 17.07 17.81 -33.07
N ALA A 335 16.50 17.64 -31.87
CA ALA A 335 15.08 17.85 -31.62
C ALA A 335 14.84 18.69 -30.37
N VAL A 336 13.87 19.59 -30.46
CA VAL A 336 13.29 20.35 -29.36
C VAL A 336 11.81 19.98 -29.28
N SER A 337 11.42 19.31 -28.21
CA SER A 337 10.07 18.78 -28.04
C SER A 337 9.34 19.51 -26.92
N PRO A 338 8.15 20.10 -27.14
CA PRO A 338 7.35 20.62 -26.04
C PRO A 338 6.91 19.47 -25.13
N VAL A 339 7.08 19.66 -23.83
CA VAL A 339 6.65 18.75 -22.76
C VAL A 339 5.41 19.35 -22.11
N GLY A 340 4.35 18.56 -22.01
CA GLY A 340 3.09 19.03 -21.46
C GLY A 340 2.04 17.93 -21.37
N GLU A 341 1.08 18.13 -20.47
CA GLU A 341 -0.02 17.21 -20.20
C GLU A 341 -1.38 17.89 -20.43
N LEU A 342 -2.39 17.06 -20.75
CA LEU A 342 -3.81 17.41 -20.66
C LEU A 342 -4.35 16.94 -19.30
N TYR A 343 -4.69 17.87 -18.42
CA TYR A 343 -5.18 17.55 -17.08
C TYR A 343 -6.19 18.58 -16.56
N ASP A 344 -6.95 18.20 -15.54
CA ASP A 344 -7.85 19.10 -14.82
C ASP A 344 -7.09 19.84 -13.73
N VAL A 345 -7.29 21.16 -13.65
CA VAL A 345 -6.66 22.05 -12.68
C VAL A 345 -7.62 23.17 -12.29
N GLY A 346 -7.40 23.71 -11.10
CA GLY A 346 -8.07 24.90 -10.60
C GLY A 346 -7.57 25.21 -9.20
N ARG A 347 -7.68 26.46 -8.77
CA ARG A 347 -7.34 26.81 -7.38
C ARG A 347 -8.34 26.24 -6.38
N GLN A 348 -7.87 25.95 -5.17
CA GLN A 348 -8.74 25.53 -4.07
C GLN A 348 -9.92 26.49 -3.87
N GLY A 349 -11.15 25.95 -3.87
CA GLY A 349 -12.39 26.74 -3.80
C GLY A 349 -12.81 27.43 -5.11
N GLY A 350 -12.03 27.28 -6.18
CA GLY A 350 -12.30 27.78 -7.52
C GLY A 350 -13.02 26.79 -8.43
N ALA A 351 -12.99 27.05 -9.74
CA ALA A 351 -13.56 26.17 -10.76
C ALA A 351 -12.48 25.28 -11.38
N ILE A 352 -12.76 23.97 -11.48
CA ILE A 352 -11.90 23.01 -12.16
C ILE A 352 -12.10 23.11 -13.67
N ARG A 353 -11.01 23.06 -14.44
CA ARG A 353 -11.03 23.07 -15.91
C ARG A 353 -9.92 22.20 -16.51
N PRO A 354 -10.15 21.62 -17.69
CA PRO A 354 -9.10 20.95 -18.44
C PRO A 354 -8.16 21.96 -19.10
N VAL A 355 -6.86 21.74 -18.97
CA VAL A 355 -5.78 22.53 -19.58
C VAL A 355 -4.85 21.62 -20.36
N ASN A 356 -4.31 22.08 -21.48
CA ASN A 356 -3.28 21.37 -22.24
C ASN A 356 -2.01 22.23 -22.29
N THR A 357 -1.07 21.90 -21.41
CA THR A 357 0.17 22.67 -21.19
C THR A 357 1.24 22.42 -22.25
N LYS A 358 1.01 21.46 -23.15
CA LYS A 358 1.85 21.22 -24.33
C LYS A 358 1.62 22.26 -25.43
N LEU A 359 0.55 23.04 -25.29
CA LEU A 359 0.11 24.05 -26.24
C LEU A 359 0.34 25.49 -25.71
N ASN A 360 1.24 25.68 -24.74
CA ASN A 360 1.50 27.00 -24.15
C ASN A 360 2.36 27.88 -25.08
N SER A 361 3.35 27.29 -25.75
CA SER A 361 4.27 28.02 -26.63
C SER A 361 4.69 27.22 -27.86
N ASP A 362 4.78 27.90 -29.00
CA ASP A 362 5.27 27.36 -30.26
C ASP A 362 6.80 27.45 -30.30
N LEU A 363 7.48 26.32 -30.09
CA LEU A 363 8.93 26.26 -29.94
C LEU A 363 9.65 26.36 -31.29
N ARG A 364 10.86 26.90 -31.26
CA ARG A 364 11.78 26.96 -32.41
C ARG A 364 13.22 26.85 -31.94
N PHE A 365 14.11 26.39 -32.82
CA PHE A 365 15.54 26.38 -32.53
C PHE A 365 16.39 26.92 -33.68
N THR A 366 17.57 27.40 -33.32
CA THR A 366 18.57 27.90 -34.26
C THR A 366 19.94 27.37 -33.88
N VAL A 367 20.66 26.78 -34.84
CA VAL A 367 22.00 26.21 -34.64
C VAL A 367 23.04 27.13 -35.27
N PHE A 368 24.07 27.48 -34.49
CA PHE A 368 25.22 28.25 -34.91
C PHE A 368 26.48 27.39 -34.82
N GLY A 369 27.32 27.45 -35.84
CA GLY A 369 28.67 26.90 -35.81
C GLY A 369 29.72 27.99 -35.59
N PRO A 370 31.01 27.61 -35.58
CA PRO A 370 32.11 28.55 -35.37
C PRO A 370 32.15 29.73 -36.36
N SER A 371 31.61 29.54 -37.57
CA SER A 371 31.56 30.56 -38.64
C SER A 371 30.24 31.34 -38.73
N GLY A 372 29.24 31.02 -37.90
CA GLY A 372 27.94 31.70 -37.85
C GLY A 372 26.75 30.75 -37.93
N LEU A 373 25.58 31.28 -38.30
CA LEU A 373 24.33 30.53 -38.44
C LEU A 373 24.47 29.36 -39.41
N LEU A 374 24.05 28.17 -38.99
CA LEU A 374 23.99 26.96 -39.82
C LEU A 374 22.57 26.62 -40.22
N GLU A 375 21.66 26.67 -39.26
CA GLU A 375 20.29 26.20 -39.47
C GLU A 375 19.32 26.92 -38.53
N SER A 376 18.07 27.10 -38.98
CA SER A 376 16.98 27.58 -38.14
C SER A 376 15.70 26.81 -38.49
N ARG A 377 14.98 26.37 -37.47
CA ARG A 377 13.78 25.54 -37.62
C ARG A 377 12.63 26.13 -36.80
N ASN A 378 11.53 26.35 -37.50
CA ASN A 378 10.20 26.75 -37.03
C ASN A 378 9.24 26.26 -38.13
N ALA A 379 9.08 24.95 -38.21
CA ALA A 379 8.43 24.27 -39.33
C ALA A 379 7.16 23.52 -38.92
N THR A 380 7.06 23.16 -37.65
CA THR A 380 5.93 22.46 -37.08
C THR A 380 4.96 23.44 -36.44
N ALA A 381 3.80 22.94 -36.02
CA ALA A 381 2.79 23.76 -35.37
C ALA A 381 2.88 23.56 -33.85
N LEU A 382 2.28 24.48 -33.11
CA LEU A 382 2.10 24.43 -31.66
C LEU A 382 1.88 22.99 -31.12
N GLY A 383 2.69 22.61 -30.14
CA GLY A 383 2.64 21.29 -29.49
C GLY A 383 3.34 20.15 -30.23
N ALA A 384 3.87 20.39 -31.43
CA ALA A 384 4.74 19.45 -32.12
C ALA A 384 6.22 19.77 -31.84
N ARG A 385 7.09 18.75 -31.94
CA ARG A 385 8.53 18.95 -31.81
C ARG A 385 9.09 19.63 -33.06
N GLU A 386 10.04 20.53 -32.85
CA GLU A 386 10.92 20.98 -33.91
C GLU A 386 12.10 20.03 -34.05
N PHE A 387 12.47 19.65 -35.28
CA PHE A 387 13.62 18.77 -35.47
C PHE A 387 14.37 19.00 -36.77
N ILE A 388 15.62 18.52 -36.79
CA ILE A 388 16.41 18.30 -37.99
C ILE A 388 17.16 16.98 -37.86
N SER A 389 17.21 16.21 -38.96
CA SER A 389 18.02 15.01 -39.05
C SER A 389 19.16 15.18 -40.05
N GLY A 390 20.30 14.57 -39.76
CA GLY A 390 21.44 14.52 -40.68
C GLY A 390 22.15 15.86 -40.95
N LEU A 391 22.08 16.81 -40.01
CA LEU A 391 22.81 18.08 -40.09
C LEU A 391 24.31 17.81 -40.02
N THR A 392 25.01 18.01 -41.15
CA THR A 392 26.46 17.82 -41.22
C THR A 392 27.19 19.04 -40.68
N LEU A 393 28.00 18.83 -39.65
CA LEU A 393 28.85 19.83 -39.01
C LEU A 393 30.16 19.96 -39.81
N THR A 394 30.39 21.10 -40.46
CA THR A 394 31.51 21.25 -41.43
C THR A 394 32.83 21.72 -40.81
N GLU A 395 32.83 22.10 -39.54
CA GLU A 395 33.97 22.70 -38.84
C GLU A 395 34.21 21.97 -37.52
N THR A 396 35.43 22.04 -37.00
CA THR A 396 35.74 21.56 -35.65
C THR A 396 35.68 22.75 -34.71
N GLY A 397 34.90 22.65 -33.64
CA GLY A 397 34.80 23.70 -32.63
C GLY A 397 33.48 23.63 -31.86
N THR A 398 33.19 24.71 -31.16
CA THR A 398 31.97 24.86 -30.35
C THR A 398 30.80 25.27 -31.22
N TYR A 399 29.69 24.55 -31.07
CA TYR A 399 28.40 24.81 -31.68
C TYR A 399 27.46 25.36 -30.62
N LEU A 400 26.55 26.25 -31.02
CA LEU A 400 25.53 26.81 -30.15
C LEU A 400 24.15 26.43 -30.67
N VAL A 401 23.25 26.12 -29.75
CA VAL A 401 21.82 25.89 -30.02
C VAL A 401 21.06 26.94 -29.23
N GLN A 402 20.33 27.80 -29.93
CA GLN A 402 19.38 28.71 -29.32
C GLN A 402 17.99 28.08 -29.42
N VAL A 403 17.30 27.94 -28.30
CA VAL A 403 15.87 27.59 -28.22
C VAL A 403 15.09 28.86 -27.89
N SER A 404 13.89 29.01 -28.45
CA SER A 404 12.99 30.12 -28.11
C SER A 404 11.55 29.72 -28.45
N GLY A 405 10.57 30.43 -27.88
CA GLY A 405 9.16 30.15 -28.08
C GLY A 405 8.38 31.31 -28.69
N THR A 406 7.10 31.07 -28.98
CA THR A 406 6.07 32.09 -29.17
C THR A 406 4.82 31.64 -28.43
N ALA A 407 4.63 32.19 -27.24
CA ALA A 407 3.58 31.88 -26.30
C ALA A 407 2.21 32.29 -26.83
N VAL A 408 1.23 31.43 -26.61
CA VAL A 408 -0.17 31.67 -27.01
C VAL A 408 -0.77 32.86 -26.24
N LEU A 409 -0.37 33.03 -24.98
CA LEU A 409 -0.80 34.14 -24.13
C LEU A 409 -0.04 35.46 -24.41
N GLY A 410 0.97 35.42 -25.28
CA GLY A 410 1.82 36.54 -25.63
C GLY A 410 2.93 36.82 -24.61
N PRO A 411 3.63 37.96 -24.74
CA PRO A 411 4.91 38.22 -24.06
C PRO A 411 4.76 38.71 -22.61
N ALA A 412 3.56 38.67 -22.05
CA ALA A 412 3.35 39.12 -20.68
C ALA A 412 3.75 38.02 -19.70
N PRO A 413 4.32 38.36 -18.54
CA PRO A 413 4.61 37.37 -17.51
C PRO A 413 3.32 36.67 -17.05
N PRO A 414 3.44 35.52 -16.36
CA PRO A 414 2.31 34.83 -15.73
C PRO A 414 1.35 35.80 -15.02
N ALA A 415 0.07 35.68 -15.34
CA ALA A 415 -0.97 36.59 -14.86
C ALA A 415 -2.02 35.80 -14.07
N GLY A 416 -1.92 35.88 -12.74
CA GLY A 416 -2.70 35.01 -11.87
C GLY A 416 -2.27 33.55 -12.09
N GLU A 417 -3.24 32.69 -12.38
CA GLU A 417 -3.02 31.25 -12.56
C GLU A 417 -2.71 30.89 -14.04
N GLN A 418 -2.60 31.83 -14.98
CA GLN A 418 -2.26 31.53 -16.39
C GLN A 418 -0.76 31.73 -16.67
N THR A 419 -0.15 30.81 -17.40
CA THR A 419 1.29 30.88 -17.74
C THR A 419 1.58 30.82 -19.24
N PRO A 420 2.47 31.68 -19.78
CA PRO A 420 3.04 31.53 -21.12
C PRO A 420 4.15 30.46 -21.18
N THR A 421 4.60 29.95 -20.02
CA THR A 421 5.73 29.04 -19.89
C THR A 421 5.46 27.71 -20.58
N GLN A 422 6.44 27.23 -21.34
CA GLN A 422 6.41 25.92 -22.00
C GLN A 422 7.61 25.10 -21.56
N LEU A 423 7.35 24.00 -20.86
CA LEU A 423 8.38 22.99 -20.62
C LEU A 423 8.76 22.34 -21.96
N TYR A 424 10.02 21.94 -22.09
CA TYR A 424 10.52 21.24 -23.26
C TYR A 424 11.69 20.30 -22.94
N SER A 425 12.03 19.45 -23.89
CA SER A 425 13.28 18.70 -23.93
C SER A 425 14.09 19.02 -25.17
N LEU A 426 15.42 19.03 -25.05
CA LEU A 426 16.38 19.16 -26.14
C LEU A 426 17.20 17.87 -26.24
N SER A 427 17.32 17.33 -27.45
CA SER A 427 18.18 16.16 -27.72
C SER A 427 19.07 16.37 -28.94
N ILE A 428 20.31 15.88 -28.86
CA ILE A 428 21.31 15.86 -29.94
C ILE A 428 21.88 14.44 -30.05
N SER A 429 21.76 13.80 -31.22
CA SER A 429 22.11 12.38 -31.44
C SER A 429 22.45 12.04 -32.90
N ASP A 430 22.93 10.81 -33.16
CA ASP A 430 23.30 10.37 -34.53
C ASP A 430 22.04 10.03 -35.35
N GLN A 431 21.00 9.55 -34.68
CA GLN A 431 19.63 9.38 -35.19
C GLN A 431 18.65 9.98 -34.19
N LEU A 432 17.59 10.64 -34.66
CA LEU A 432 16.46 10.96 -33.79
C LEU A 432 15.91 9.65 -33.24
N SER A 433 15.76 9.55 -31.92
CA SER A 433 15.02 8.44 -31.36
C SER A 433 13.59 8.55 -31.89
N GLY A 434 13.01 7.43 -32.33
CA GLY A 434 11.57 7.34 -32.52
C GLY A 434 10.85 7.48 -31.18
N PRO A 435 9.61 6.98 -31.06
CA PRO A 435 8.87 7.06 -29.81
C PRO A 435 9.68 6.47 -28.65
N ARG A 436 9.63 7.10 -27.48
CA ARG A 436 10.28 6.60 -26.25
C ARG A 436 9.24 6.43 -25.16
N LEU A 437 9.30 5.34 -24.41
CA LEU A 437 8.37 5.10 -23.32
C LEU A 437 8.75 5.99 -22.13
N ILE A 438 7.78 6.71 -21.57
CA ILE A 438 7.96 7.54 -20.36
C ILE A 438 7.30 6.90 -19.14
N ALA A 439 6.20 6.18 -19.33
CA ALA A 439 5.43 5.63 -18.23
C ALA A 439 4.57 4.43 -18.68
N VAL A 440 4.36 3.52 -17.73
CA VAL A 440 3.35 2.46 -17.83
C VAL A 440 2.39 2.65 -16.67
N ARG A 441 1.09 2.71 -16.93
CA ARG A 441 0.06 2.84 -15.90
C ARG A 441 -0.95 1.69 -15.98
N PRO A 442 -0.97 0.76 -15.02
CA PRO A 442 -2.04 -0.23 -14.88
C PRO A 442 -3.36 0.45 -14.48
N ASP A 443 -4.41 0.21 -15.26
CA ASP A 443 -5.75 0.76 -15.09
C ASP A 443 -5.75 2.29 -14.86
N ALA A 444 -6.36 2.74 -13.76
CA ALA A 444 -6.37 4.13 -13.31
C ALA A 444 -5.46 4.35 -12.09
N GLY A 445 -4.52 3.43 -11.83
CA GLY A 445 -3.64 3.44 -10.66
C GLY A 445 -2.34 4.23 -10.84
N GLU A 446 -1.36 3.96 -9.97
CA GLU A 446 -0.02 4.55 -9.98
C GLU A 446 0.80 4.14 -11.22
N LEU A 447 1.96 4.78 -11.39
CA LEU A 447 2.95 4.37 -12.38
C LEU A 447 3.58 3.05 -11.97
N LEU A 448 3.66 2.11 -12.90
CA LEU A 448 4.33 0.83 -12.71
C LEU A 448 5.83 0.99 -12.96
N LEU A 449 6.62 0.74 -11.93
CA LEU A 449 8.07 0.77 -11.93
C LEU A 449 8.65 -0.65 -11.94
N GLU A 450 9.95 -0.74 -12.20
CA GLU A 450 10.67 -2.02 -12.23
C GLU A 450 10.64 -2.69 -10.84
N GLY A 451 10.12 -3.91 -10.79
CA GLY A 451 10.04 -4.72 -9.59
C GLY A 451 8.82 -4.46 -8.71
N ASP A 452 7.89 -3.58 -9.11
CA ASP A 452 6.68 -3.28 -8.35
C ASP A 452 5.80 -4.52 -8.17
N THR A 453 5.05 -4.58 -7.06
CA THR A 453 4.07 -5.64 -6.78
C THR A 453 2.65 -5.08 -6.86
N LEU A 454 1.83 -5.66 -7.72
CA LEU A 454 0.41 -5.35 -7.86
C LEU A 454 -0.42 -6.34 -7.05
N HIS A 455 -1.38 -5.85 -6.27
CA HIS A 455 -2.30 -6.70 -5.50
C HIS A 455 -3.67 -6.91 -6.17
N THR A 456 -3.85 -6.37 -7.36
CA THR A 456 -5.04 -6.53 -8.17
C THR A 456 -4.62 -6.72 -9.61
N ALA A 457 -5.22 -7.70 -10.30
CA ALA A 457 -4.94 -7.95 -11.71
C ALA A 457 -5.36 -6.75 -12.56
N PRO A 458 -4.42 -6.03 -13.21
CA PRO A 458 -4.78 -4.95 -14.12
C PRO A 458 -5.60 -5.45 -15.31
N GLN A 459 -6.64 -4.70 -15.67
CA GLN A 459 -7.40 -4.96 -16.90
C GLN A 459 -6.73 -4.34 -18.12
N THR A 460 -6.05 -3.21 -17.90
CA THR A 460 -5.47 -2.37 -18.94
C THR A 460 -4.10 -1.87 -18.50
N PHE A 461 -3.19 -1.69 -19.45
CA PHE A 461 -1.94 -0.95 -19.28
C PHE A 461 -1.94 0.22 -20.26
N ASN A 462 -1.83 1.43 -19.74
CA ASN A 462 -1.64 2.63 -20.53
C ASN A 462 -0.13 2.89 -20.65
N LEU A 463 0.41 2.67 -21.84
CA LEU A 463 1.79 2.99 -22.19
C LEU A 463 1.81 4.43 -22.71
N LEU A 464 2.50 5.30 -21.99
CA LEU A 464 2.68 6.70 -22.37
C LEU A 464 4.07 6.87 -22.99
N PHE A 465 4.10 7.59 -24.11
CA PHE A 465 5.32 7.86 -24.86
C PHE A 465 5.64 9.36 -24.85
N GLU A 466 6.93 9.66 -24.98
CA GLU A 466 7.48 11.01 -24.99
C GLU A 466 6.75 11.90 -26.02
N GLY A 467 6.44 13.12 -25.58
CA GLY A 467 5.77 14.12 -26.40
C GLY A 467 6.55 14.51 -27.65
N GLY A 468 5.84 14.81 -28.73
CA GLY A 468 6.43 15.38 -29.95
C GLY A 468 6.72 14.39 -31.08
N VAL A 469 6.63 13.08 -30.83
CA VAL A 469 6.71 12.03 -31.87
C VAL A 469 5.43 11.23 -31.89
N GLY A 470 4.60 11.39 -32.94
CA GLY A 470 3.40 10.57 -33.08
C GLY A 470 3.74 9.12 -33.45
N ILE A 471 3.25 8.16 -32.69
CA ILE A 471 3.40 6.72 -33.00
C ILE A 471 2.60 6.41 -34.27
N ASP A 472 3.18 5.64 -35.17
CA ASP A 472 2.44 5.09 -36.31
C ASP A 472 1.56 3.95 -35.84
N GLU A 473 0.24 4.17 -35.86
CA GLU A 473 -0.76 3.16 -35.51
C GLU A 473 -0.58 1.84 -36.28
N ALA A 474 -0.06 1.90 -37.52
CA ALA A 474 0.19 0.69 -38.32
C ALA A 474 1.30 -0.22 -37.75
N THR A 475 2.13 0.31 -36.85
CA THR A 475 3.23 -0.42 -36.20
C THR A 475 2.83 -0.98 -34.82
N ILE A 476 1.63 -0.66 -34.34
CA ILE A 476 1.12 -1.15 -33.06
C ILE A 476 0.41 -2.49 -33.27
N ASN A 477 0.99 -3.56 -32.75
CA ASN A 477 0.43 -4.92 -32.85
C ASN A 477 1.02 -5.84 -31.76
N PRO A 478 0.50 -7.07 -31.59
CA PRO A 478 1.02 -8.02 -30.60
C PRO A 478 2.45 -8.51 -30.84
N ASP A 479 3.04 -8.26 -32.02
CA ASP A 479 4.45 -8.56 -32.26
C ASP A 479 5.38 -7.44 -31.77
N THR A 480 4.88 -6.20 -31.66
CA THR A 480 5.67 -5.04 -31.19
C THR A 480 5.50 -4.73 -29.71
N ILE A 481 4.42 -5.18 -29.08
CA ILE A 481 4.18 -5.04 -27.64
C ILE A 481 3.68 -6.38 -27.10
N LYS A 482 4.42 -6.92 -26.13
CA LYS A 482 4.19 -8.26 -25.57
C LYS A 482 4.14 -8.22 -24.05
N LEU A 483 3.49 -9.22 -23.47
CA LEU A 483 3.43 -9.47 -22.05
C LEU A 483 3.86 -10.91 -21.81
N PHE A 484 4.88 -11.12 -20.99
CA PHE A 484 5.39 -12.44 -20.61
C PHE A 484 5.13 -12.68 -19.13
N ARG A 485 4.93 -13.94 -18.77
CA ARG A 485 5.00 -14.42 -17.39
C ARG A 485 6.17 -15.39 -17.22
N SER A 486 6.77 -15.40 -16.04
CA SER A 486 7.91 -16.28 -15.72
C SER A 486 7.51 -17.76 -15.67
N GLY A 487 6.22 -18.07 -15.52
CA GLY A 487 5.78 -19.45 -15.44
C GLY A 487 6.12 -20.07 -14.08
N THR A 488 6.05 -19.27 -13.01
CA THR A 488 6.23 -19.62 -11.59
C THR A 488 7.64 -19.94 -11.12
N ASP A 489 8.67 -19.74 -11.94
CA ASP A 489 10.07 -19.95 -11.54
C ASP A 489 10.77 -18.65 -11.09
N GLY A 490 10.15 -17.49 -11.34
CA GLY A 490 10.68 -16.17 -11.01
C GLY A 490 11.82 -15.70 -11.90
N THR A 491 12.04 -16.30 -13.08
CA THR A 491 13.14 -15.93 -13.98
C THR A 491 12.69 -15.65 -15.42
N PHE A 492 13.50 -14.89 -16.16
CA PHE A 492 13.30 -14.61 -17.58
C PHE A 492 14.61 -14.84 -18.36
N GLY A 493 14.49 -15.30 -19.61
CA GLY A 493 15.58 -15.59 -20.53
C GLY A 493 16.03 -17.05 -20.58
N ASP A 494 15.34 -17.98 -19.91
CA ASP A 494 15.69 -19.40 -19.91
C ASP A 494 14.91 -20.24 -20.96
N GLY A 495 13.89 -19.62 -21.58
CA GLY A 495 13.07 -20.19 -22.64
C GLY A 495 11.82 -20.93 -22.16
N ASN A 496 11.51 -20.87 -20.86
CA ASN A 496 10.29 -21.42 -20.28
C ASN A 496 9.12 -20.41 -20.22
N GLU A 497 9.37 -19.15 -20.63
CA GLU A 497 8.43 -18.05 -20.44
C GLU A 497 7.17 -18.25 -21.27
N ILE A 498 6.05 -17.80 -20.70
CA ILE A 498 4.75 -17.94 -21.35
C ILE A 498 4.30 -16.56 -21.82
N GLU A 499 4.14 -16.41 -23.13
CA GLU A 499 3.56 -15.20 -23.72
C GLU A 499 2.06 -15.14 -23.40
N VAL A 500 1.65 -14.03 -22.80
CA VAL A 500 0.25 -13.74 -22.45
C VAL A 500 -0.40 -12.99 -23.61
N ASP A 501 -1.44 -13.60 -24.17
CA ASP A 501 -2.26 -13.05 -25.24
C ASP A 501 -2.91 -11.73 -24.82
N LEU A 502 -2.84 -10.75 -25.72
CA LEU A 502 -3.45 -9.44 -25.56
C LEU A 502 -4.81 -9.40 -26.24
N GLY A 503 -5.84 -8.98 -25.50
CA GLY A 503 -7.20 -8.81 -26.02
C GLY A 503 -7.34 -7.55 -26.87
N TYR A 504 -6.48 -6.56 -26.60
CA TYR A 504 -6.37 -5.34 -27.38
C TYR A 504 -4.97 -4.73 -27.23
N VAL A 505 -4.42 -4.26 -28.34
CA VAL A 505 -3.22 -3.42 -28.36
C VAL A 505 -3.39 -2.41 -29.49
N GLY A 506 -3.34 -1.12 -29.16
CA GLY A 506 -3.66 -0.06 -30.10
C GLY A 506 -3.66 1.30 -29.43
N LEU A 507 -3.86 2.36 -30.22
CA LEU A 507 -4.10 3.69 -29.66
C LEU A 507 -5.38 3.70 -28.84
N ALA A 508 -5.51 4.64 -27.90
CA ALA A 508 -6.73 4.74 -27.10
C ALA A 508 -7.98 5.02 -27.94
N GLU A 509 -7.84 5.85 -28.97
CA GLU A 509 -8.85 6.12 -29.99
C GLU A 509 -8.30 5.75 -31.37
N PRO A 510 -8.61 4.55 -31.90
CA PRO A 510 -8.12 4.12 -33.21
C PRO A 510 -8.47 5.08 -34.34
N GLY A 511 -7.49 5.36 -35.21
CA GLY A 511 -7.62 6.30 -36.32
C GLY A 511 -7.67 7.78 -35.94
N ASN A 512 -7.53 8.13 -34.65
CA ASN A 512 -7.43 9.52 -34.22
C ASN A 512 -5.98 10.02 -34.34
N THR A 513 -5.80 11.11 -35.08
CA THR A 513 -4.50 11.75 -35.36
C THR A 513 -4.13 12.84 -34.35
N ASP A 514 -4.88 12.99 -33.26
CA ASP A 514 -4.56 13.89 -32.17
C ASP A 514 -3.17 13.54 -31.58
N PRO A 515 -2.24 14.50 -31.46
CA PRO A 515 -0.91 14.26 -30.88
C PRO A 515 -0.92 13.57 -29.52
N ASP A 516 -1.95 13.78 -28.69
CA ASP A 516 -2.07 13.15 -27.37
C ASP A 516 -2.51 11.68 -27.49
N ASN A 517 -3.38 11.39 -28.46
CA ASN A 517 -3.76 10.01 -28.78
C ASN A 517 -2.58 9.23 -29.37
N LEU A 518 -1.79 9.87 -30.24
CA LEU A 518 -0.61 9.27 -30.89
C LEU A 518 0.55 8.99 -29.92
N GLN A 519 0.44 9.36 -28.63
CA GLN A 519 1.42 9.08 -27.58
C GLN A 519 0.92 8.09 -26.53
N ARG A 520 -0.29 7.55 -26.69
CA ARG A 520 -0.90 6.64 -25.72
C ARG A 520 -1.32 5.35 -26.38
N ILE A 521 -0.60 4.28 -26.04
CA ILE A 521 -0.99 2.92 -26.41
C ILE A 521 -1.73 2.30 -25.23
N VAL A 522 -2.94 1.80 -25.50
CA VAL A 522 -3.71 1.02 -24.54
C VAL A 522 -3.50 -0.44 -24.86
N VAL A 523 -2.95 -1.16 -23.88
CA VAL A 523 -2.88 -2.61 -23.88
C VAL A 523 -3.99 -3.12 -22.97
N ARG A 524 -4.73 -4.13 -23.41
CA ARG A 524 -5.68 -4.84 -22.56
C ARG A 524 -5.31 -6.31 -22.60
N ALA A 525 -5.12 -6.91 -21.43
CA ALA A 525 -4.96 -8.35 -21.35
C ALA A 525 -6.18 -9.04 -21.99
N ALA A 526 -5.99 -10.18 -22.65
CA ALA A 526 -7.10 -10.94 -23.23
C ALA A 526 -8.06 -11.50 -22.15
N SER A 527 -7.61 -11.50 -20.89
CA SER A 527 -8.34 -12.06 -19.77
C SER A 527 -9.58 -11.23 -19.42
N SER A 528 -10.75 -11.87 -19.52
CA SER A 528 -11.92 -11.57 -18.68
C SER A 528 -11.87 -12.38 -17.38
N ALA A 529 -10.68 -12.84 -16.97
CA ALA A 529 -10.48 -14.09 -16.27
C ALA A 529 -9.77 -13.89 -14.93
N SER A 530 -10.49 -13.33 -13.96
CA SER A 530 -10.42 -13.85 -12.60
C SER A 530 -10.95 -15.30 -12.50
N PHE A 531 -11.51 -15.88 -13.57
CA PHE A 531 -12.26 -17.16 -13.55
C PHE A 531 -12.04 -18.11 -14.76
N ASN A 532 -10.92 -18.06 -15.48
CA ASN A 532 -10.62 -19.09 -16.48
C ASN A 532 -9.14 -19.47 -16.50
N ALA A 533 -8.73 -20.27 -15.51
CA ALA A 533 -7.34 -20.65 -15.25
C ALA A 533 -6.79 -21.81 -16.09
N LYS A 534 -7.52 -22.31 -17.10
CA LYS A 534 -7.09 -23.51 -17.84
C LYS A 534 -6.26 -23.23 -19.09
N ASP A 535 -6.27 -21.99 -19.59
CA ASP A 535 -5.49 -21.60 -20.76
C ASP A 535 -4.37 -20.65 -20.36
N ALA A 536 -3.15 -21.16 -20.38
CA ALA A 536 -1.95 -20.44 -19.95
C ALA A 536 -1.68 -19.18 -20.79
N SER A 537 -2.16 -19.11 -22.04
CA SER A 537 -1.94 -17.93 -22.88
C SER A 537 -2.85 -16.76 -22.51
N VAL A 538 -4.00 -16.98 -21.88
CA VAL A 538 -4.93 -15.89 -21.50
C VAL A 538 -5.08 -15.71 -19.99
N ALA A 539 -4.46 -16.58 -19.18
CA ALA A 539 -4.53 -16.54 -17.73
C ALA A 539 -3.61 -15.45 -17.15
N PHE A 540 -4.09 -14.80 -16.09
CA PHE A 540 -3.37 -13.75 -15.35
C PHE A 540 -3.25 -14.09 -13.85
N PRO A 541 -2.57 -15.20 -13.49
CA PRO A 541 -2.37 -15.63 -12.10
C PRO A 541 -1.32 -14.79 -11.38
N ASP A 542 -1.15 -15.02 -10.08
CA ASP A 542 -0.03 -14.47 -9.33
C ASP A 542 1.28 -15.05 -9.86
N ASP A 543 2.18 -14.19 -10.34
CA ASP A 543 3.46 -14.56 -10.98
C ASP A 543 4.33 -13.30 -11.13
N LEU A 544 5.57 -13.48 -11.59
CA LEU A 544 6.41 -12.41 -12.13
C LEU A 544 6.09 -12.21 -13.62
N TYR A 545 5.87 -10.97 -14.01
CA TYR A 545 5.50 -10.55 -15.37
C TYR A 545 6.50 -9.57 -15.96
N GLN A 546 6.63 -9.58 -17.28
CA GLN A 546 7.47 -8.65 -18.04
C GLN A 546 6.72 -8.07 -19.24
N ILE A 547 6.61 -6.75 -19.30
CA ILE A 547 6.14 -6.02 -20.50
C ILE A 547 7.35 -5.79 -21.40
N ARG A 548 7.26 -6.20 -22.66
CA ARG A 548 8.33 -6.00 -23.67
C ARG A 548 7.81 -5.14 -24.83
N ILE A 549 8.58 -4.11 -25.20
CA ILE A 549 8.33 -3.25 -26.37
C ILE A 549 9.48 -3.41 -27.35
N ILE A 550 9.15 -3.73 -28.61
CA ILE A 550 10.14 -4.02 -29.65
C ILE A 550 10.52 -2.74 -30.39
N GLY A 551 11.78 -2.33 -30.24
CA GLY A 551 12.41 -1.25 -30.99
C GLY A 551 13.40 -1.75 -32.04
N ALA A 552 13.88 -2.99 -31.94
CA ALA A 552 14.84 -3.57 -32.85
C ALA A 552 14.19 -4.39 -33.99
N GLY A 553 14.96 -4.69 -35.04
CA GLY A 553 14.58 -5.64 -36.09
C GLY A 553 13.88 -5.02 -37.31
N ASP A 554 13.19 -5.88 -38.09
CA ASP A 554 12.63 -5.51 -39.40
C ASP A 554 11.28 -4.77 -39.30
N ASN A 555 10.54 -4.92 -38.20
CA ASN A 555 9.22 -4.31 -37.97
C ASN A 555 9.09 -3.76 -36.54
N PRO A 556 9.91 -2.78 -36.14
CA PRO A 556 9.82 -2.22 -34.79
C PRO A 556 8.57 -1.35 -34.64
N LEU A 557 8.17 -1.09 -33.39
CA LEU A 557 7.28 0.03 -33.10
C LEU A 557 7.95 1.30 -33.64
N ALA A 558 7.23 2.15 -34.37
CA ALA A 558 7.85 3.31 -35.01
C ALA A 558 6.95 4.56 -34.99
N SER A 559 7.56 5.71 -35.27
CA SER A 559 6.84 6.96 -35.49
C SER A 559 6.17 7.00 -36.86
N GLN A 560 5.22 7.92 -37.04
CA GLN A 560 4.64 8.24 -38.35
C GLN A 560 5.69 8.71 -39.38
N ALA A 561 6.88 9.10 -38.93
CA ALA A 561 8.01 9.46 -39.77
C ALA A 561 8.93 8.26 -40.10
N GLY A 562 8.64 7.06 -39.58
CA GLY A 562 9.40 5.83 -39.79
C GLY A 562 10.61 5.65 -38.87
N GLU A 563 10.69 6.38 -37.75
CA GLU A 563 11.77 6.25 -36.78
C GLU A 563 11.45 5.15 -35.77
N ALA A 564 12.38 4.21 -35.56
CA ALA A 564 12.19 3.10 -34.65
C ALA A 564 12.13 3.55 -33.18
N PHE A 565 11.29 2.87 -32.40
CA PHE A 565 11.18 3.04 -30.96
C PHE A 565 12.54 2.93 -30.29
N ASN A 566 12.77 3.81 -29.30
CA ASN A 566 13.98 3.83 -28.48
C ASN A 566 15.29 3.73 -29.29
N ALA A 567 15.34 4.43 -30.42
CA ALA A 567 16.48 4.45 -31.35
C ALA A 567 16.90 3.07 -31.88
N GLY A 568 15.97 2.11 -31.96
CA GLY A 568 16.24 0.77 -32.48
C GLY A 568 16.48 -0.29 -31.40
N GLU A 569 16.29 0.02 -30.12
CA GLU A 569 16.53 -0.89 -28.99
C GLU A 569 15.22 -1.35 -28.34
N ASP A 570 15.17 -2.60 -27.88
CA ASP A 570 14.03 -3.14 -27.16
C ASP A 570 13.97 -2.59 -25.72
N PHE A 571 12.78 -2.58 -25.13
CA PHE A 571 12.55 -2.19 -23.74
C PHE A 571 11.82 -3.29 -22.99
N GLU A 572 12.20 -3.50 -21.73
CA GLU A 572 11.60 -4.48 -20.83
C GLU A 572 11.28 -3.82 -19.48
N LEU A 573 10.12 -4.12 -18.92
CA LEU A 573 9.67 -3.71 -17.59
C LEU A 573 9.12 -4.91 -16.83
N THR A 574 9.68 -5.22 -15.67
CA THR A 574 9.29 -6.37 -14.84
C THR A 574 8.44 -5.93 -13.65
N PHE A 575 7.40 -6.70 -13.30
CA PHE A 575 6.57 -6.49 -12.11
C PHE A 575 6.01 -7.82 -11.58
N ARG A 576 5.59 -7.84 -10.31
CA ARG A 576 4.93 -8.99 -9.65
C ARG A 576 3.43 -8.76 -9.55
N LEU A 577 2.62 -9.81 -9.72
CA LEU A 577 1.21 -9.83 -9.35
C LEU A 577 1.03 -10.78 -8.15
N ASP A 578 0.40 -10.28 -7.08
CA ASP A 578 0.16 -11.00 -5.81
C ASP A 578 -1.21 -10.61 -5.23
N ARG A 579 -2.26 -11.33 -5.65
CA ARG A 579 -3.66 -11.10 -5.26
C ARG A 579 -4.06 -11.91 -4.02
N GLY A 580 -3.21 -12.84 -3.59
CA GLY A 580 -3.48 -13.77 -2.51
C GLY A 580 -4.44 -14.89 -2.90
N ALA A 581 -4.26 -16.04 -2.25
CA ALA A 581 -5.10 -17.23 -2.42
C ALA A 581 -6.46 -17.07 -1.75
N GLN A 582 -7.54 -17.49 -2.41
CA GLN A 582 -8.86 -17.55 -1.77
C GLN A 582 -9.29 -19.00 -1.53
N VAL A 583 -9.74 -19.32 -0.31
CA VAL A 583 -10.33 -20.63 -0.03
C VAL A 583 -11.76 -20.67 -0.59
N VAL A 584 -11.99 -21.50 -1.61
CA VAL A 584 -13.30 -21.70 -2.24
C VAL A 584 -14.16 -22.67 -1.46
N SER A 585 -13.58 -23.77 -0.97
CA SER A 585 -14.33 -24.73 -0.15
C SER A 585 -13.42 -25.56 0.75
N VAL A 586 -13.98 -26.04 1.85
CA VAL A 586 -13.29 -26.95 2.79
C VAL A 586 -14.15 -28.20 2.97
N VAL A 587 -13.55 -29.35 2.77
CA VAL A 587 -14.17 -30.67 2.97
C VAL A 587 -13.55 -31.31 4.21
N PRO A 588 -14.21 -31.22 5.37
CA PRO A 588 -13.73 -31.90 6.57
C PRO A 588 -13.99 -33.41 6.47
N GLN A 589 -12.99 -34.21 6.82
CA GLN A 589 -13.05 -35.67 6.86
C GLN A 589 -13.65 -36.29 5.59
N PRO A 590 -12.97 -36.15 4.43
CA PRO A 590 -13.51 -36.60 3.15
C PRO A 590 -13.85 -38.08 3.18
N VAL A 591 -14.90 -38.46 2.45
CA VAL A 591 -15.36 -39.85 2.37
C VAL A 591 -14.99 -40.41 1.01
N ASN A 592 -14.18 -41.47 0.98
CA ASN A 592 -13.72 -42.09 -0.25
C ASN A 592 -14.32 -43.50 -0.46
N ARG A 593 -14.23 -43.99 -1.70
CA ARG A 593 -14.58 -45.36 -2.12
C ARG A 593 -13.36 -46.14 -2.64
N ASN A 594 -12.17 -45.59 -2.43
CA ASN A 594 -10.95 -46.01 -3.14
C ASN A 594 -10.10 -47.00 -2.36
N THR A 595 -10.54 -47.39 -1.15
CA THR A 595 -9.81 -48.34 -0.33
C THR A 595 -9.73 -49.71 -1.01
N GLN A 596 -8.51 -50.18 -1.25
CA GLN A 596 -8.24 -51.49 -1.85
C GLN A 596 -7.60 -52.40 -0.81
N GLU A 597 -8.09 -53.61 -0.67
CA GLU A 597 -7.48 -54.62 0.19
C GLU A 597 -6.67 -55.59 -0.66
N LEU A 598 -5.40 -55.76 -0.31
CA LEU A 598 -4.49 -56.73 -0.91
C LEU A 598 -4.30 -57.89 0.06
N VAL A 599 -4.74 -59.08 -0.34
CA VAL A 599 -4.60 -60.31 0.45
C VAL A 599 -3.61 -61.24 -0.23
N PHE A 600 -2.50 -61.52 0.44
CA PHE A 600 -1.49 -62.47 -0.01
C PHE A 600 -1.80 -63.85 0.58
N SER A 601 -1.93 -64.87 -0.26
CA SER A 601 -2.23 -66.24 0.17
C SER A 601 -1.30 -67.26 -0.49
N GLY A 602 -1.02 -68.37 0.21
CA GLY A 602 -0.14 -69.44 -0.27
C GLY A 602 1.27 -69.40 0.32
N ALA A 603 2.15 -70.29 -0.17
CA ALA A 603 3.47 -70.54 0.42
C ALA A 603 4.64 -70.21 -0.52
N ASP A 604 4.38 -69.96 -1.81
CA ASP A 604 5.37 -69.70 -2.84
C ASP A 604 4.76 -68.96 -4.04
N GLY A 605 5.58 -68.14 -4.71
CA GLY A 605 5.26 -67.48 -5.99
C GLY A 605 5.79 -66.05 -6.06
N GLU A 606 6.23 -65.63 -7.25
CA GLU A 606 6.71 -64.28 -7.52
C GLU A 606 5.71 -63.50 -8.39
N TYR A 607 5.43 -62.25 -8.00
CA TYR A 607 4.40 -61.40 -8.58
C TYR A 607 4.95 -60.03 -8.88
N ARG A 608 4.48 -59.44 -9.97
CA ARG A 608 4.69 -58.02 -10.26
C ARG A 608 3.35 -57.31 -10.22
N LEU A 609 3.26 -56.23 -9.47
CA LEU A 609 2.07 -55.40 -9.37
C LEU A 609 2.29 -54.13 -10.21
N ALA A 610 1.21 -53.61 -10.80
CA ALA A 610 1.22 -52.33 -11.48
C ALA A 610 0.20 -51.37 -10.88
N PHE A 611 0.58 -50.10 -10.79
CA PHE A 611 -0.26 -48.99 -10.36
C PHE A 611 0.02 -47.77 -11.24
N GLY A 612 -1.03 -47.21 -11.85
CA GLY A 612 -0.88 -46.06 -12.76
C GLY A 612 -0.03 -46.32 -14.02
N GLY A 613 0.22 -47.58 -14.39
CA GLY A 613 1.06 -47.97 -15.52
C GLY A 613 2.54 -48.25 -15.18
N GLU A 614 2.94 -48.07 -13.92
CA GLU A 614 4.29 -48.35 -13.41
C GLU A 614 4.31 -49.65 -12.57
N GLU A 615 5.44 -50.35 -12.54
CA GLU A 615 5.55 -51.73 -12.04
C GLU A 615 6.44 -51.86 -10.78
N THR A 616 6.07 -52.74 -9.84
CA THR A 616 6.97 -53.13 -8.72
C THR A 616 8.15 -53.95 -9.21
N GLU A 617 9.19 -54.12 -8.38
CA GLU A 617 10.08 -55.28 -8.49
C GLU A 617 9.31 -56.59 -8.21
N LEU A 618 9.90 -57.76 -8.52
CA LEU A 618 9.26 -59.05 -8.24
C LEU A 618 9.08 -59.25 -6.72
N LEU A 619 7.83 -59.27 -6.28
CA LEU A 619 7.40 -59.54 -4.91
C LEU A 619 7.23 -61.04 -4.70
N ASN A 620 7.86 -61.63 -3.67
CA ASN A 620 7.62 -63.01 -3.33
C ASN A 620 6.51 -63.12 -2.27
N VAL A 621 5.50 -63.96 -2.50
CA VAL A 621 4.41 -64.19 -1.53
C VAL A 621 4.91 -64.78 -0.21
N ALA A 622 6.13 -65.33 -0.17
CA ALA A 622 6.81 -65.80 1.04
C ALA A 622 7.61 -64.71 1.79
N ASP A 623 7.80 -63.51 1.23
CA ASP A 623 8.54 -62.41 1.87
C ASP A 623 7.88 -61.98 3.18
N THR A 624 8.62 -61.39 4.13
CA THR A 624 8.01 -60.91 5.38
C THR A 624 7.05 -59.74 5.13
N ASP A 625 6.08 -59.53 6.00
CA ASP A 625 5.08 -58.47 5.81
C ASP A 625 5.73 -57.07 5.74
N VAL A 626 6.89 -56.87 6.38
CA VAL A 626 7.71 -55.65 6.28
C VAL A 626 8.31 -55.50 4.88
N GLN A 627 8.89 -56.56 4.31
CA GLN A 627 9.46 -56.52 2.97
C GLN A 627 8.40 -56.29 1.90
N ILE A 628 7.20 -56.86 2.08
CA ILE A 628 6.06 -56.61 1.19
C ILE A 628 5.61 -55.15 1.32
N LEU A 629 5.49 -54.62 2.54
CA LEU A 629 5.11 -53.22 2.77
C LEU A 629 6.12 -52.22 2.19
N ASP A 630 7.41 -52.43 2.40
CA ASP A 630 8.47 -51.58 1.85
C ASP A 630 8.43 -51.53 0.32
N ALA A 631 8.22 -52.69 -0.31
CA ALA A 631 8.15 -52.78 -1.76
C ALA A 631 6.84 -52.22 -2.35
N LEU A 632 5.74 -52.26 -1.59
CA LEU A 632 4.49 -51.58 -1.95
C LEU A 632 4.61 -50.05 -1.81
N ASN A 633 5.26 -49.56 -0.75
CA ASN A 633 5.53 -48.13 -0.56
C ASN A 633 6.58 -47.56 -1.53
N ALA A 634 7.38 -48.43 -2.17
CA ALA A 634 8.34 -48.03 -3.19
C ALA A 634 7.72 -47.84 -4.59
N LEU A 635 6.40 -48.08 -4.74
CA LEU A 635 5.71 -47.86 -6.01
C LEU A 635 5.68 -46.36 -6.37
N PRO A 636 5.92 -46.01 -7.64
CA PRO A 636 5.67 -44.65 -8.12
C PRO A 636 4.20 -44.26 -7.90
N ASN A 637 3.96 -43.03 -7.48
CA ASN A 637 2.63 -42.51 -7.11
C ASN A 637 2.01 -43.15 -5.85
N VAL A 638 2.81 -43.82 -5.03
CA VAL A 638 2.45 -44.25 -3.68
C VAL A 638 3.32 -43.47 -2.70
N GLN A 639 2.69 -42.71 -1.81
CA GLN A 639 3.34 -41.95 -0.75
C GLN A 639 3.42 -42.77 0.53
N SER A 640 4.36 -42.41 1.41
CA SER A 640 4.47 -43.03 2.73
C SER A 640 3.15 -42.85 3.50
N GLY A 641 2.52 -43.95 3.92
CA GLY A 641 1.23 -43.93 4.62
C GLY A 641 0.01 -44.25 3.74
N ASP A 642 0.16 -44.32 2.40
CA ASP A 642 -0.91 -44.78 1.50
C ASP A 642 -1.30 -46.25 1.72
N ILE A 643 -0.41 -47.02 2.34
CA ILE A 643 -0.55 -48.46 2.53
C ILE A 643 -0.34 -48.81 3.99
N GLU A 644 -1.37 -49.37 4.60
CA GLU A 644 -1.33 -49.85 5.98
C GLU A 644 -1.28 -51.39 6.00
N ASN A 645 -0.42 -51.95 6.86
CA ASN A 645 -0.50 -53.38 7.19
C ASN A 645 -1.59 -53.60 8.24
N VAL A 646 -2.75 -54.09 7.80
CA VAL A 646 -3.94 -54.29 8.64
C VAL A 646 -4.06 -55.72 9.19
N GLY A 647 -3.14 -56.61 8.85
CA GLY A 647 -3.14 -57.98 9.33
C GLY A 647 -2.08 -58.86 8.65
N ALA A 648 -1.86 -60.06 9.18
CA ALA A 648 -0.89 -60.98 8.61
C ALA A 648 -1.22 -61.26 7.14
N ARG A 649 -0.31 -60.87 6.24
CA ARG A 649 -0.48 -60.98 4.78
C ARG A 649 -1.62 -60.16 4.18
N THR A 650 -2.11 -59.14 4.88
CA THR A 650 -3.19 -58.26 4.43
C THR A 650 -2.77 -56.81 4.51
N PHE A 651 -2.86 -56.10 3.39
CA PHE A 651 -2.50 -54.70 3.27
C PHE A 651 -3.69 -53.89 2.75
N LEU A 652 -3.87 -52.69 3.29
CA LEU A 652 -4.93 -51.78 2.92
C LEU A 652 -4.32 -50.58 2.20
N PHE A 653 -4.60 -50.46 0.91
CA PHE A 653 -4.31 -49.27 0.13
C PHE A 653 -5.43 -48.25 0.38
N THR A 654 -5.15 -47.22 1.16
CA THR A 654 -6.11 -46.14 1.47
C THR A 654 -6.07 -45.03 0.44
N GLY A 655 -4.92 -44.84 -0.23
CA GLY A 655 -4.69 -43.92 -1.34
C GLY A 655 -5.06 -42.47 -1.02
N HIS A 656 -4.08 -41.62 -0.76
CA HIS A 656 -4.25 -40.19 -0.51
C HIS A 656 -4.52 -39.39 -1.80
N PHE A 657 -5.60 -39.74 -2.51
CA PHE A 657 -6.02 -39.03 -3.73
C PHE A 657 -7.24 -38.17 -3.41
N ALA A 658 -7.18 -36.90 -3.83
CA ALA A 658 -8.14 -35.81 -3.59
C ALA A 658 -9.54 -36.05 -4.21
N GLY A 659 -10.18 -37.18 -3.89
CA GLY A 659 -11.49 -37.57 -4.39
C GLY A 659 -11.52 -38.24 -5.77
N GLU A 660 -10.37 -38.45 -6.44
CA GLU A 660 -10.31 -39.13 -7.74
C GLU A 660 -10.44 -40.66 -7.59
N GLN A 661 -11.19 -41.32 -8.48
CA GLN A 661 -11.38 -42.77 -8.44
C GLN A 661 -10.18 -43.49 -9.07
N VAL A 662 -9.31 -44.10 -8.26
CA VAL A 662 -8.12 -44.78 -8.77
C VAL A 662 -8.41 -46.20 -9.26
N ASP A 663 -7.75 -46.62 -10.34
CA ASP A 663 -7.78 -48.00 -10.82
C ASP A 663 -7.21 -48.98 -9.78
N LEU A 664 -7.66 -50.23 -9.87
CA LEU A 664 -7.21 -51.28 -8.97
C LEU A 664 -5.74 -51.61 -9.23
N LEU A 665 -4.95 -51.85 -8.18
CA LEU A 665 -3.62 -52.46 -8.34
C LEU A 665 -3.78 -53.76 -9.13
N GLU A 666 -3.07 -53.87 -10.26
CA GLU A 666 -3.18 -55.02 -11.15
C GLU A 666 -1.99 -55.97 -10.96
N VAL A 667 -2.28 -57.27 -10.90
CA VAL A 667 -1.23 -58.31 -10.98
C VAL A 667 -0.88 -58.52 -12.45
N ILE A 668 0.24 -57.97 -12.88
CA ILE A 668 0.65 -57.95 -14.30
C ILE A 668 1.59 -59.10 -14.67
N GLU A 669 2.33 -59.66 -13.71
CA GLU A 669 3.21 -60.82 -13.92
C GLU A 669 3.05 -61.85 -12.80
N ARG A 670 3.06 -63.15 -13.16
CA ARG A 670 3.08 -64.26 -12.20
C ARG A 670 4.02 -65.36 -12.67
N THR A 671 5.02 -65.69 -11.85
CA THR A 671 5.98 -66.76 -12.15
C THR A 671 6.11 -67.75 -10.98
N GLY A 672 5.77 -69.02 -11.24
CA GLY A 672 5.89 -70.13 -10.28
C GLY A 672 4.92 -70.07 -9.07
N GLY A 673 4.72 -71.20 -8.40
CA GLY A 673 4.01 -71.30 -7.10
C GLY A 673 2.48 -71.46 -7.15
N ASN A 674 1.91 -71.75 -5.97
CA ASN A 674 0.45 -71.84 -5.73
C ASN A 674 -0.12 -70.62 -4.98
N GLY A 675 0.67 -69.58 -4.76
CA GLY A 675 0.21 -68.35 -4.13
C GLY A 675 -0.83 -67.58 -4.95
N THR A 676 -1.50 -66.64 -4.31
CA THR A 676 -2.36 -65.64 -4.97
C THR A 676 -2.24 -64.31 -4.26
N ILE A 677 -2.27 -63.22 -5.04
CA ILE A 677 -2.56 -61.88 -4.54
C ILE A 677 -3.97 -61.57 -4.99
N GLU A 678 -4.89 -61.38 -4.04
CA GLU A 678 -6.25 -60.93 -4.32
C GLU A 678 -6.33 -59.44 -4.01
N VAL A 679 -6.67 -58.64 -5.02
CA VAL A 679 -6.90 -57.20 -4.89
C VAL A 679 -8.40 -56.94 -4.96
N VAL A 680 -9.00 -56.48 -3.86
CA VAL A 680 -10.44 -56.26 -3.76
C VAL A 680 -10.71 -54.80 -3.42
N ARG A 681 -11.49 -54.11 -4.27
CA ARG A 681 -12.02 -52.78 -3.94
C ARG A 681 -13.07 -52.95 -2.84
N ARG A 682 -12.90 -52.26 -1.71
CA ARG A 682 -13.90 -52.28 -0.66
C ARG A 682 -15.11 -51.44 -1.07
N SER A 683 -16.29 -52.04 -1.00
CA SER A 683 -17.56 -51.38 -1.38
C SER A 683 -18.14 -50.47 -0.30
N THR A 684 -17.47 -50.37 0.85
CA THR A 684 -17.86 -49.56 1.99
C THR A 684 -17.22 -48.20 1.91
N LEU A 685 -18.01 -47.14 2.09
CA LEU A 685 -17.49 -45.78 2.25
C LEU A 685 -16.59 -45.74 3.48
N SER A 686 -15.37 -45.22 3.34
CA SER A 686 -14.46 -44.96 4.45
C SER A 686 -14.33 -43.45 4.64
N GLN A 687 -14.46 -42.99 5.88
CA GLN A 687 -14.24 -41.59 6.24
C GLN A 687 -12.78 -41.43 6.64
N ALA A 688 -12.07 -40.47 6.04
CA ALA A 688 -10.72 -40.11 6.46
C ALA A 688 -10.81 -39.16 7.67
N SER A 689 -10.97 -39.73 8.86
CA SER A 689 -11.25 -38.99 10.10
C SER A 689 -10.12 -38.03 10.52
N ASN A 690 -8.92 -38.20 9.98
CA ASN A 690 -7.73 -37.38 10.25
C ASN A 690 -7.34 -36.46 9.08
N GLN A 691 -8.25 -36.19 8.14
CA GLN A 691 -7.95 -35.37 6.96
C GLN A 691 -8.93 -34.22 6.76
N ILE A 692 -8.42 -33.13 6.20
CA ILE A 692 -9.21 -31.99 5.70
C ILE A 692 -8.73 -31.67 4.29
N THR A 693 -9.63 -31.50 3.33
CA THR A 693 -9.28 -31.01 1.99
C THR A 693 -9.70 -29.55 1.85
N VAL A 694 -8.76 -28.69 1.48
CA VAL A 694 -8.96 -27.28 1.20
C VAL A 694 -8.88 -27.08 -0.31
N PHE A 695 -9.91 -26.50 -0.90
CA PHE A 695 -9.92 -26.09 -2.29
C PHE A 695 -9.71 -24.58 -2.34
N PHE A 696 -8.68 -24.17 -3.08
CA PHE A 696 -8.40 -22.79 -3.38
C PHE A 696 -9.15 -22.35 -4.64
N ASP A 697 -9.10 -21.07 -4.92
CA ASP A 697 -9.59 -20.50 -6.16
C ASP A 697 -8.74 -20.98 -7.33
N ASP A 698 -9.10 -20.53 -8.53
CA ASP A 698 -8.45 -20.93 -9.77
C ASP A 698 -7.00 -20.37 -9.88
N GLN A 699 -6.35 -20.04 -8.76
CA GLN A 699 -4.96 -19.60 -8.66
C GLN A 699 -4.05 -20.77 -8.28
N VAL A 700 -3.00 -20.98 -9.07
CA VAL A 700 -1.93 -21.90 -8.71
C VAL A 700 -1.09 -21.24 -7.64
N LEU A 701 -0.86 -21.95 -6.54
CA LEU A 701 -0.11 -21.47 -5.40
C LEU A 701 1.31 -22.04 -5.41
N GLU A 702 2.24 -21.33 -4.78
CA GLU A 702 3.62 -21.79 -4.65
C GLU A 702 3.68 -23.08 -3.82
N ASP A 703 4.25 -24.13 -4.40
CA ASP A 703 4.28 -25.47 -3.80
C ASP A 703 4.97 -25.47 -2.43
N ALA A 704 6.07 -24.72 -2.29
CA ALA A 704 6.82 -24.59 -1.04
C ALA A 704 5.98 -23.96 0.09
N GLN A 705 5.08 -23.04 -0.23
CA GLN A 705 4.24 -22.36 0.75
C GLN A 705 3.03 -23.22 1.13
N VAL A 706 2.37 -23.83 0.15
CA VAL A 706 1.09 -24.53 0.35
C VAL A 706 1.25 -25.94 0.89
N THR A 707 2.45 -26.50 0.77
CA THR A 707 2.82 -27.78 1.41
C THR A 707 3.39 -27.61 2.82
N ASP A 708 3.64 -26.38 3.27
CA ASP A 708 4.06 -26.08 4.64
C ASP A 708 2.90 -26.37 5.62
N PRO A 709 3.07 -27.29 6.59
CA PRO A 709 2.04 -27.55 7.59
C PRO A 709 1.69 -26.34 8.47
N ALA A 710 2.64 -25.43 8.72
CA ALA A 710 2.41 -24.21 9.49
C ALA A 710 1.50 -23.20 8.76
N TYR A 711 1.32 -23.36 7.45
CA TYR A 711 0.39 -22.56 6.64
C TYR A 711 -1.10 -22.81 6.98
N TYR A 712 -1.39 -23.82 7.81
CA TYR A 712 -2.74 -24.20 8.19
C TYR A 712 -2.87 -24.43 9.69
N GLN A 713 -3.80 -23.71 10.33
CA GLN A 713 -4.14 -23.91 11.74
C GLN A 713 -5.58 -24.35 11.88
N LEU A 714 -5.79 -25.54 12.45
CA LEU A 714 -7.10 -26.03 12.82
C LEU A 714 -7.36 -25.74 14.29
N VAL A 715 -8.25 -24.80 14.56
CA VAL A 715 -8.55 -24.34 15.92
C VAL A 715 -9.90 -24.87 16.37
N ASN A 716 -9.93 -25.67 17.43
CA ASN A 716 -11.19 -26.07 18.07
C ASN A 716 -11.65 -24.95 19.02
N THR A 717 -12.69 -24.22 18.63
CA THR A 717 -13.15 -23.04 19.38
C THR A 717 -14.03 -23.38 20.57
N ASN A 718 -14.28 -24.67 20.84
CA ASN A 718 -15.17 -25.15 21.89
C ASN A 718 -16.60 -24.52 21.87
N ALA A 719 -17.00 -23.92 20.74
CA ALA A 719 -18.19 -23.06 20.61
C ALA A 719 -18.24 -21.87 21.57
N THR A 720 -17.08 -21.30 21.91
CA THR A 720 -16.95 -20.02 22.58
C THR A 720 -16.33 -18.99 21.63
N ASP A 721 -16.37 -17.72 22.03
CA ASP A 721 -15.63 -16.63 21.39
C ASP A 721 -14.40 -16.26 22.26
N VAL A 722 -13.84 -17.22 23.02
CA VAL A 722 -12.77 -17.01 24.01
C VAL A 722 -11.51 -17.79 23.57
N ASP A 723 -10.51 -17.08 23.08
CA ASP A 723 -9.29 -17.70 22.53
C ASP A 723 -8.48 -18.53 23.56
N ALA A 724 -8.72 -18.34 24.86
CA ALA A 724 -8.07 -19.09 25.94
C ALA A 724 -8.50 -20.57 26.03
N ASP A 725 -9.69 -20.92 25.52
CA ASP A 725 -10.17 -22.31 25.48
C ASP A 725 -10.08 -22.96 24.09
N ASP A 726 -9.49 -22.22 23.14
CA ASP A 726 -9.17 -22.70 21.81
C ASP A 726 -8.06 -23.76 21.87
N LEU A 727 -8.23 -24.84 21.10
CA LEU A 727 -7.20 -25.85 20.91
C LEU A 727 -6.69 -25.79 19.47
N THR A 728 -5.48 -25.27 19.30
CA THR A 728 -4.80 -25.22 18.00
C THR A 728 -4.17 -26.57 17.64
N MET A 729 -4.38 -27.01 16.41
CA MET A 729 -3.77 -28.21 15.85
C MET A 729 -3.19 -27.88 14.47
N LEU A 730 -1.94 -28.28 14.26
CA LEU A 730 -1.31 -28.24 12.95
C LEU A 730 -1.41 -29.60 12.26
N PRO A 731 -1.51 -29.65 10.92
CA PRO A 731 -1.31 -30.87 10.18
C PRO A 731 0.14 -31.36 10.36
N GLU A 732 0.37 -32.67 10.32
CA GLU A 732 1.68 -33.31 10.28
C GLU A 732 2.33 -33.16 8.89
N SER A 733 1.52 -33.19 7.84
CA SER A 733 1.96 -32.99 6.46
C SER A 733 0.84 -32.42 5.61
N VAL A 734 1.19 -31.78 4.49
CA VAL A 734 0.25 -31.28 3.50
C VAL A 734 0.66 -31.73 2.10
N THR A 735 -0.30 -32.20 1.32
CA THR A 735 -0.09 -32.48 -0.12
C THR A 735 -0.89 -31.50 -0.95
N TYR A 736 -0.24 -30.86 -1.92
CA TYR A 736 -0.89 -29.93 -2.84
C TYR A 736 -1.06 -30.55 -4.23
N ASP A 737 -2.25 -30.42 -4.80
CA ASP A 737 -2.58 -30.75 -6.19
C ASP A 737 -2.83 -29.45 -6.95
N SER A 738 -1.84 -29.04 -7.74
CA SER A 738 -1.87 -27.81 -8.55
C SER A 738 -2.77 -27.91 -9.78
N VAL A 739 -3.26 -29.11 -10.14
CA VAL A 739 -4.22 -29.30 -11.25
C VAL A 739 -5.64 -28.99 -10.78
N ASN A 740 -5.96 -29.40 -9.54
CA ASN A 740 -7.26 -29.19 -8.93
C ASN A 740 -7.28 -28.03 -7.92
N ASN A 741 -6.16 -27.32 -7.74
CA ASN A 741 -5.93 -26.28 -6.74
C ASN A 741 -6.42 -26.69 -5.35
N SER A 742 -6.03 -27.89 -4.91
CA SER A 742 -6.49 -28.44 -3.63
C SER A 742 -5.33 -28.91 -2.76
N ALA A 743 -5.36 -28.55 -1.49
CA ALA A 743 -4.45 -29.08 -0.48
C ALA A 743 -5.18 -30.10 0.41
N VAL A 744 -4.52 -31.22 0.70
CA VAL A 744 -4.99 -32.20 1.69
C VAL A 744 -4.11 -32.10 2.92
N LEU A 745 -4.73 -31.78 4.04
CA LEU A 745 -4.10 -31.65 5.35
C LEU A 745 -4.20 -32.99 6.09
N PHE A 746 -3.07 -33.51 6.57
CA PHE A 746 -2.99 -34.76 7.31
C PHE A 746 -2.71 -34.50 8.77
N PHE A 747 -3.54 -35.00 9.67
CA PHE A 747 -3.33 -34.89 11.12
C PHE A 747 -2.84 -36.23 11.69
N ALA A 748 -1.97 -36.16 12.70
CA ALA A 748 -1.37 -37.33 13.35
C ALA A 748 -2.38 -38.26 14.04
N SER A 749 -3.59 -37.76 14.32
CA SER A 749 -4.70 -38.53 14.91
C SER A 749 -6.05 -38.12 14.34
N ASP A 750 -7.06 -38.98 14.51
CA ASP A 750 -8.44 -38.68 14.16
C ASP A 750 -8.91 -37.36 14.80
N ILE A 751 -9.45 -36.46 13.98
CA ILE A 751 -9.98 -35.17 14.43
C ILE A 751 -11.23 -35.43 15.27
N PRO A 752 -11.25 -35.06 16.57
CA PRO A 752 -12.40 -35.32 17.44
C PRO A 752 -13.66 -34.56 17.01
N GLU A 753 -14.82 -34.91 17.58
CA GLU A 753 -16.01 -34.07 17.42
C GLU A 753 -15.82 -32.72 18.15
N GLY A 754 -16.04 -31.61 17.45
CA GLY A 754 -15.82 -30.26 17.97
C GLY A 754 -16.36 -29.17 17.05
N ASN A 755 -16.11 -27.91 17.41
CA ASN A 755 -16.40 -26.75 16.57
C ASN A 755 -15.07 -26.19 16.11
N TYR A 756 -14.84 -26.17 14.80
CA TYR A 756 -13.53 -25.86 14.26
C TYR A 756 -13.57 -24.61 13.40
N ARG A 757 -12.55 -23.78 13.58
CA ARG A 757 -12.09 -22.73 12.67
C ARG A 757 -10.85 -23.27 11.95
N LEU A 758 -10.75 -23.03 10.65
CA LEU A 758 -9.55 -23.34 9.88
C LEU A 758 -8.99 -22.00 9.40
N ASP A 759 -7.81 -21.67 9.91
CA ASP A 759 -7.06 -20.50 9.53
C ASP A 759 -6.03 -20.94 8.46
N VAL A 760 -6.00 -20.23 7.33
CA VAL A 760 -5.17 -20.54 6.15
C VAL A 760 -4.43 -19.30 5.72
N GLY A 761 -3.14 -19.40 5.50
CA GLY A 761 -2.26 -18.25 5.26
C GLY A 761 -1.00 -18.39 6.10
N THR A 762 -0.26 -17.31 6.29
CA THR A 762 0.85 -17.30 7.26
C THR A 762 0.31 -16.88 8.64
N PRO A 763 -0.05 -17.80 9.56
CA PRO A 763 -0.10 -17.44 10.95
C PRO A 763 1.32 -17.42 11.51
N GLN A 764 1.61 -16.34 12.23
CA GLN A 764 2.77 -16.12 13.11
C GLN A 764 4.16 -16.30 12.48
N PHE A 765 4.90 -15.19 12.44
CA PHE A 765 6.36 -15.21 12.28
C PHE A 765 6.92 -16.24 13.27
N ASP A 766 7.72 -17.20 12.77
CA ASP A 766 8.61 -18.05 13.57
C ASP A 766 9.02 -17.32 14.85
N ASN A 767 8.38 -17.66 15.97
CA ASN A 767 8.52 -16.96 17.25
C ASN A 767 9.62 -17.62 18.09
N SER A 768 10.47 -18.45 17.48
CA SER A 768 11.51 -19.21 18.16
C SER A 768 12.74 -18.40 18.56
N THR A 769 12.65 -17.08 18.42
CA THR A 769 13.69 -16.14 18.87
C THR A 769 13.07 -14.91 19.53
N ALA A 770 13.81 -14.27 20.44
CA ALA A 770 13.39 -13.02 21.07
C ALA A 770 13.12 -11.88 20.06
N ALA A 771 13.79 -11.88 18.90
CA ALA A 771 13.59 -10.86 17.85
C ALA A 771 12.24 -10.99 17.13
N ASN A 772 11.69 -12.20 17.09
CA ASN A 772 10.41 -12.50 16.45
C ASN A 772 9.34 -12.87 17.49
N ALA A 773 9.56 -12.53 18.76
CA ALA A 773 8.66 -12.87 19.85
C ALA A 773 7.26 -12.31 19.63
N THR A 774 6.26 -13.04 20.07
CA THR A 774 4.85 -12.63 20.09
C THR A 774 4.71 -11.38 20.95
N GLN A 775 4.30 -10.26 20.33
CA GLN A 775 4.23 -8.96 20.99
C GLN A 775 2.97 -8.86 21.84
N VAL A 776 3.03 -9.31 23.10
CA VAL A 776 1.90 -9.23 24.05
C VAL A 776 1.64 -7.78 24.47
N GLY A 777 2.69 -6.99 24.66
CA GLY A 777 2.60 -5.59 25.10
C GLY A 777 2.46 -5.43 26.61
N LEU A 778 1.90 -4.30 27.07
CA LEU A 778 1.74 -3.99 28.49
C LEU A 778 0.59 -4.79 29.14
N LEU A 779 0.91 -5.54 30.20
CA LEU A 779 -0.11 -6.18 31.04
C LEU A 779 -0.58 -5.27 32.18
N THR A 780 -1.89 -5.31 32.49
CA THR A 780 -2.53 -4.47 33.52
C THR A 780 -3.46 -5.28 34.41
N ASN A 781 -3.82 -4.76 35.59
CA ASN A 781 -4.61 -5.49 36.60
C ASN A 781 -5.94 -6.07 36.10
N ASP A 782 -6.54 -5.45 35.09
CA ASP A 782 -7.88 -5.77 34.61
C ASP A 782 -7.85 -6.54 33.28
N HIS A 783 -6.66 -6.82 32.73
CA HIS A 783 -6.48 -7.46 31.43
C HIS A 783 -5.39 -8.53 31.49
N GLU A 784 -5.85 -9.77 31.41
CA GLU A 784 -5.02 -10.97 31.28
C GLU A 784 -4.82 -11.24 29.78
N TYR A 785 -3.64 -11.72 29.40
CA TYR A 785 -3.40 -12.23 28.06
C TYR A 785 -3.46 -13.75 28.12
N ALA A 786 -4.36 -14.34 27.35
CA ALA A 786 -4.58 -15.77 27.31
C ALA A 786 -4.73 -16.21 25.85
N GLU A 787 -3.88 -17.13 25.41
CA GLU A 787 -3.89 -17.63 24.03
C GLU A 787 -3.41 -19.10 24.00
N SER A 788 -3.74 -19.81 22.92
CA SER A 788 -3.16 -21.12 22.61
C SER A 788 -1.89 -20.98 21.77
N GLY A 789 -0.81 -21.65 22.14
CA GLY A 789 0.40 -21.81 21.32
C GLY A 789 0.60 -23.26 20.87
N TYR A 790 1.56 -23.50 19.99
CA TYR A 790 1.89 -24.84 19.51
C TYR A 790 3.40 -25.05 19.46
N LEU A 791 3.92 -25.94 20.30
CA LEU A 791 5.33 -26.35 20.21
C LEU A 791 5.49 -27.39 19.11
N GLY A 792 6.32 -27.11 18.12
CA GLY A 792 6.72 -28.01 17.06
C GLY A 792 6.76 -27.37 15.68
N ASP A 793 6.39 -26.09 15.56
CA ASP A 793 6.10 -25.39 14.30
C ASP A 793 7.34 -24.73 13.64
N PHE A 794 8.54 -24.96 14.19
CA PHE A 794 9.79 -24.41 13.69
C PHE A 794 10.23 -24.98 12.32
N LYS A 795 10.58 -24.07 11.40
CA LYS A 795 11.08 -24.34 10.02
C LYS A 795 10.08 -25.02 9.08
N GLY A 796 8.79 -24.72 9.22
CA GLY A 796 7.76 -25.28 8.35
C GLY A 796 7.58 -26.79 8.54
N GLU A 797 7.86 -27.27 9.76
CA GLU A 797 7.51 -28.60 10.24
C GLU A 797 6.54 -28.40 11.40
N SER A 798 5.64 -29.33 11.71
CA SER A 798 4.77 -29.28 12.91
C SER A 798 5.21 -30.28 14.00
N THR A 799 6.36 -30.92 13.78
CA THR A 799 6.87 -32.01 14.63
C THR A 799 8.30 -31.73 15.11
N ASN A 800 8.79 -30.51 14.96
CA ASN A 800 10.17 -30.16 15.26
C ASN A 800 10.40 -30.09 16.79
N PRO A 801 11.14 -31.03 17.39
CA PRO A 801 11.31 -31.07 18.85
C PRO A 801 12.25 -29.98 19.40
N ALA A 802 12.90 -29.22 18.51
CA ALA A 802 13.80 -28.12 18.88
C ALA A 802 13.10 -26.76 18.91
N ASP A 803 11.80 -26.74 18.65
CA ASP A 803 11.00 -25.54 18.67
C ASP A 803 10.91 -24.92 20.09
N ILE A 804 10.84 -23.60 20.10
CA ILE A 804 10.80 -22.72 21.24
C ILE A 804 9.79 -21.63 20.88
N ASP A 805 8.96 -21.19 21.82
CA ASP A 805 8.12 -20.02 21.62
C ASP A 805 8.54 -18.86 22.53
N PHE A 806 8.64 -17.66 21.98
CA PHE A 806 8.87 -16.43 22.74
C PHE A 806 7.64 -15.51 22.76
N TYR A 807 7.34 -14.96 23.94
CA TYR A 807 6.34 -13.92 24.16
C TYR A 807 7.00 -12.69 24.80
N GLU A 808 6.94 -11.53 24.13
CA GLU A 808 7.41 -10.25 24.64
C GLU A 808 6.30 -9.54 25.41
N LEU A 809 6.54 -9.22 26.68
CA LEU A 809 5.62 -8.44 27.50
C LEU A 809 6.34 -7.27 28.20
N ASP A 810 5.59 -6.21 28.46
CA ASP A 810 6.06 -5.08 29.25
C ASP A 810 5.40 -5.10 30.63
N LEU A 811 6.20 -4.84 31.67
CA LEU A 811 5.74 -4.75 33.06
C LEU A 811 6.05 -3.37 33.65
N ARG A 812 5.15 -2.87 34.50
CA ARG A 812 5.39 -1.67 35.33
C ARG A 812 6.25 -2.00 36.56
N PRO A 813 6.99 -1.01 37.11
CA PRO A 813 7.68 -1.19 38.38
C PRO A 813 6.69 -1.55 39.49
N GLY A 814 6.98 -2.59 40.26
CA GLY A 814 6.12 -3.07 41.36
C GLY A 814 5.00 -4.03 40.94
N ALA A 815 4.88 -4.33 39.63
CA ALA A 815 3.92 -5.31 39.13
C ALA A 815 4.32 -6.74 39.54
N THR A 816 3.34 -7.56 39.88
CA THR A 816 3.49 -9.00 40.12
C THR A 816 2.89 -9.75 38.95
N LEU A 817 3.75 -10.32 38.10
CA LEU A 817 3.37 -11.18 36.97
C LEU A 817 3.13 -12.61 37.48
N GLN A 818 2.06 -13.22 37.01
CA GLN A 818 1.79 -14.64 37.09
C GLN A 818 1.75 -15.19 35.66
N VAL A 819 2.59 -16.18 35.40
CA VAL A 819 2.65 -16.92 34.13
C VAL A 819 2.21 -18.33 34.43
N ASP A 820 1.16 -18.81 33.75
CA ASP A 820 0.71 -20.19 33.83
C ASP A 820 0.65 -20.77 32.41
N VAL A 821 1.47 -21.79 32.13
CA VAL A 821 1.50 -22.45 30.81
C VAL A 821 1.07 -23.90 30.99
N THR A 822 -0.04 -24.28 30.36
CA THR A 822 -0.69 -25.59 30.54
C THR A 822 -0.61 -26.42 29.27
N ALA A 823 -0.11 -27.66 29.40
CA ALA A 823 -0.09 -28.60 28.30
C ALA A 823 -1.52 -29.05 27.96
N GLN A 824 -1.92 -28.91 26.69
CA GLN A 824 -3.25 -29.33 26.22
C GLN A 824 -3.25 -30.79 25.73
N LEU A 825 -2.07 -31.40 25.59
CA LEU A 825 -1.91 -32.83 25.33
C LEU A 825 -1.32 -33.56 26.54
N ALA A 826 -1.88 -34.74 26.82
CA ALA A 826 -1.43 -35.62 27.89
C ALA A 826 -0.05 -36.27 27.64
N SER A 827 0.57 -36.02 26.49
CA SER A 827 1.93 -36.45 26.14
C SER A 827 2.96 -35.32 26.24
N LEU A 828 2.54 -34.05 26.27
CA LEU A 828 3.43 -32.89 26.21
C LEU A 828 3.96 -32.52 27.60
N GLY A 829 5.29 -32.44 27.76
CA GLY A 829 5.95 -31.82 28.91
C GLY A 829 6.34 -30.38 28.61
N LEU A 830 6.28 -29.49 29.59
CA LEU A 830 6.57 -28.06 29.40
C LEU A 830 7.66 -27.56 30.36
N GLN A 831 8.45 -26.61 29.88
CA GLN A 831 9.36 -25.78 30.66
C GLN A 831 9.19 -24.33 30.24
N VAL A 832 9.09 -23.45 31.23
CA VAL A 832 8.90 -22.02 31.03
C VAL A 832 10.05 -21.28 31.70
N ARG A 833 10.63 -20.30 31.00
CA ARG A 833 11.57 -19.34 31.57
C ARG A 833 11.05 -17.94 31.42
N LEU A 834 11.29 -17.13 32.45
CA LEU A 834 11.15 -15.69 32.37
C LEU A 834 12.53 -15.08 32.18
N LEU A 835 12.72 -14.31 31.11
CA LEU A 835 13.97 -13.63 30.78
C LEU A 835 13.76 -12.11 30.84
N ASN A 836 14.82 -11.36 31.14
CA ASN A 836 14.79 -9.90 30.99
C ASN A 836 15.18 -9.46 29.56
N ALA A 837 15.15 -8.16 29.29
CA ALA A 837 15.52 -7.58 27.99
C ALA A 837 16.94 -7.93 27.47
N ASN A 838 17.84 -8.45 28.30
CA ASN A 838 19.17 -8.93 27.87
C ASN A 838 19.23 -10.46 27.81
N GLU A 839 18.07 -11.13 27.73
CA GLU A 839 17.91 -12.58 27.70
C GLU A 839 18.47 -13.31 28.92
N VAL A 840 18.60 -12.61 30.06
CA VAL A 840 19.08 -13.22 31.31
C VAL A 840 17.89 -13.78 32.10
N GLU A 841 17.95 -15.06 32.41
CA GLU A 841 16.96 -15.78 33.22
C GLU A 841 16.71 -15.09 34.56
N GLN A 842 15.43 -14.80 34.82
CA GLN A 842 14.89 -14.26 36.06
C GLN A 842 14.22 -15.35 36.90
N ASP A 843 13.51 -16.28 36.27
CA ASP A 843 12.89 -17.43 36.91
C ASP A 843 12.66 -18.57 35.90
N LEU A 844 12.47 -19.78 36.40
CA LEU A 844 12.20 -20.97 35.60
C LEU A 844 11.29 -21.94 36.37
N ASP A 845 10.31 -22.50 35.67
CA ASP A 845 9.53 -23.63 36.17
C ASP A 845 9.38 -24.72 35.09
N GLY A 846 9.11 -25.95 35.52
CA GLY A 846 8.93 -27.09 34.62
C GLY A 846 7.79 -28.00 35.08
N ALA A 847 6.91 -28.34 34.15
CA ALA A 847 5.77 -29.21 34.39
C ALA A 847 6.07 -30.66 33.98
N PRO A 848 5.56 -31.66 34.74
CA PRO A 848 5.48 -33.03 34.23
C PRO A 848 4.51 -33.08 33.04
N ILE A 849 4.60 -34.17 32.25
CA ILE A 849 3.75 -34.42 31.09
C ILE A 849 2.25 -34.20 31.40
N GLY A 850 1.57 -33.39 30.58
CA GLY A 850 0.17 -33.02 30.74
C GLY A 850 -0.12 -32.08 31.92
N GLY A 851 0.90 -31.42 32.47
CA GLY A 851 0.80 -30.50 33.60
C GLY A 851 0.89 -29.02 33.22
N THR A 852 0.84 -28.17 34.25
CA THR A 852 0.99 -26.70 34.15
C THR A 852 2.33 -26.28 34.76
N ALA A 853 3.08 -25.43 34.06
CA ALA A 853 4.28 -24.75 34.56
C ALA A 853 3.89 -23.33 34.97
N SER A 854 4.32 -22.89 36.15
CA SER A 854 3.85 -21.66 36.77
C SER A 854 5.00 -20.81 37.32
N ILE A 855 5.11 -19.56 36.88
CA ILE A 855 6.08 -18.58 37.40
C ILE A 855 5.32 -17.43 38.07
N SER A 856 5.80 -17.00 39.24
CA SER A 856 5.28 -15.83 39.95
C SER A 856 6.41 -14.85 40.22
N PHE A 857 6.42 -13.74 39.48
CA PHE A 857 7.55 -12.80 39.44
C PHE A 857 7.14 -11.41 39.90
N ASN A 858 7.88 -10.85 40.85
CA ASN A 858 7.70 -9.48 41.32
C ASN A 858 8.70 -8.56 40.63
N SER A 859 8.23 -7.71 39.73
CA SER A 859 9.05 -6.76 39.00
C SER A 859 9.47 -5.60 39.88
N VAL A 860 10.77 -5.41 40.08
CA VAL A 860 11.34 -4.30 40.87
C VAL A 860 11.52 -3.03 40.03
N ALA A 861 11.75 -3.18 38.72
CA ALA A 861 11.91 -2.10 37.75
C ALA A 861 11.09 -2.42 36.51
N GLY A 862 10.43 -1.41 35.93
CA GLY A 862 9.64 -1.59 34.72
C GLY A 862 10.52 -1.82 33.49
N GLY A 863 9.92 -2.42 32.46
CA GLY A 863 10.59 -2.70 31.19
C GLY A 863 10.10 -3.99 30.54
N THR A 864 10.82 -4.38 29.49
CA THR A 864 10.50 -5.53 28.63
C THR A 864 11.06 -6.83 29.20
N PHE A 865 10.23 -7.87 29.16
CA PHE A 865 10.53 -9.23 29.59
C PHE A 865 10.07 -10.21 28.51
N PHE A 866 10.68 -11.39 28.49
CA PHE A 866 10.33 -12.46 27.57
C PHE A 866 9.92 -13.71 28.35
N VAL A 867 8.83 -14.35 27.94
CA VAL A 867 8.49 -15.71 28.36
C VAL A 867 8.93 -16.66 27.26
N GLU A 868 9.85 -17.57 27.60
CA GLU A 868 10.33 -18.65 26.75
C GLU A 868 9.58 -19.94 27.14
N VAL A 869 8.90 -20.57 26.20
CA VAL A 869 8.21 -21.86 26.37
C VAL A 869 8.94 -22.93 25.57
N THR A 870 9.24 -24.07 26.20
CA THR A 870 9.96 -25.20 25.59
C THR A 870 9.45 -26.55 26.07
N SER A 871 9.77 -27.62 25.34
CA SER A 871 9.50 -29.00 25.74
C SER A 871 10.78 -29.74 26.15
N PRO A 872 11.03 -29.99 27.45
CA PRO A 872 12.25 -30.66 27.91
C PRO A 872 12.28 -32.16 27.55
N SER A 873 11.16 -32.74 27.16
CA SER A 873 11.02 -34.13 26.73
C SER A 873 11.04 -34.31 25.21
N SER A 874 11.25 -33.22 24.45
CA SER A 874 11.24 -33.22 22.98
C SER A 874 9.89 -33.67 22.39
N ASP A 875 8.81 -33.56 23.16
CA ASP A 875 7.44 -33.76 22.67
C ASP A 875 6.92 -32.45 22.05
N THR A 876 6.13 -32.55 20.98
CA THR A 876 5.45 -31.42 20.34
C THR A 876 3.95 -31.44 20.63
N GLY A 877 3.30 -30.29 20.49
CA GLY A 877 1.86 -30.16 20.60
C GLY A 877 1.38 -28.83 21.18
N PRO A 878 0.06 -28.65 21.26
CA PRO A 878 -0.54 -27.44 21.77
C PRO A 878 -0.42 -27.27 23.28
N TYR A 879 -0.34 -26.01 23.69
CA TYR A 879 -0.42 -25.57 25.06
C TYR A 879 -1.25 -24.28 25.14
N SER A 880 -1.71 -23.92 26.34
CA SER A 880 -2.28 -22.59 26.61
C SER A 880 -1.33 -21.80 27.50
N ILE A 881 -1.23 -20.50 27.25
CA ILE A 881 -0.47 -19.56 28.08
C ILE A 881 -1.45 -18.54 28.66
N ASP A 882 -1.43 -18.40 29.98
CA ASP A 882 -2.19 -17.40 30.73
C ASP A 882 -1.22 -16.46 31.45
N LEU A 883 -1.20 -15.20 31.04
CA LEU A 883 -0.40 -14.13 31.64
C LEU A 883 -1.32 -13.15 32.36
N SER A 884 -1.21 -13.11 33.68
CA SER A 884 -1.97 -12.16 34.51
C SER A 884 -1.02 -11.32 35.35
N VAL A 885 -1.43 -10.08 35.66
CA VAL A 885 -0.61 -9.19 36.47
C VAL A 885 -1.44 -8.54 37.56
N SER A 886 -0.80 -8.29 38.71
CA SER A 886 -1.37 -7.46 39.77
C SER A 886 -0.40 -6.34 40.18
N GLY A 887 -0.90 -5.24 40.75
CA GLY A 887 -0.07 -4.08 41.10
C GLY A 887 0.31 -3.18 39.92
N SER A 888 -0.31 -3.37 38.75
CA SER A 888 -0.19 -2.55 37.53
C SER A 888 -1.57 -1.96 37.12
N PRO A 889 -2.21 -1.10 37.94
CA PRO A 889 -3.49 -0.48 37.57
C PRO A 889 -3.29 0.60 36.49
N VAL A 890 -4.27 0.74 35.60
CA VAL A 890 -4.44 1.93 34.75
C VAL A 890 -5.39 2.88 35.47
N ASN A 891 -5.01 4.16 35.63
CA ASN A 891 -5.84 5.16 36.30
C ASN A 891 -6.64 5.94 35.25
N PRO A 892 -7.96 5.72 35.12
CA PRO A 892 -8.83 6.48 34.20
C PRO A 892 -9.22 7.84 34.82
N ASP A 893 -8.22 8.60 35.27
CA ASP A 893 -8.44 9.90 35.89
C ASP A 893 -9.04 10.90 34.89
N ASP A 894 -9.90 11.81 35.36
CA ASP A 894 -10.39 12.93 34.54
C ASP A 894 -9.44 14.13 34.56
N ASP A 895 -8.40 14.09 35.41
CA ASP A 895 -7.24 14.99 35.38
C ASP A 895 -6.26 14.69 34.21
N ASN A 896 -6.70 13.98 33.17
CA ASN A 896 -5.90 13.64 31.98
C ASN A 896 -6.18 14.53 30.75
N THR A 897 -6.62 15.77 30.98
CA THR A 897 -7.07 16.73 29.95
C THR A 897 -5.96 17.35 29.10
N THR A 898 -4.70 16.97 29.32
CA THR A 898 -3.53 17.45 28.59
C THR A 898 -2.64 16.28 28.19
N THR A 899 -1.82 16.45 27.16
CA THR A 899 -0.85 15.41 26.73
C THR A 899 0.23 15.12 27.78
N SER A 900 0.49 16.05 28.70
CA SER A 900 1.45 15.87 29.80
C SER A 900 0.89 15.09 31.00
N ASP A 901 -0.42 15.13 31.19
CA ASP A 901 -1.12 14.42 32.28
C ASP A 901 -1.93 13.23 31.74
N ALA A 902 -1.74 12.90 30.46
CA ALA A 902 -2.39 11.78 29.79
C ALA A 902 -2.07 10.47 30.51
N THR A 903 -3.09 9.62 30.67
CA THR A 903 -2.93 8.29 31.23
C THR A 903 -2.00 7.47 30.33
N ASP A 904 -0.79 7.17 30.79
CA ASP A 904 0.12 6.25 30.09
C ASP A 904 -0.54 4.86 29.96
N LEU A 905 -0.68 4.37 28.73
CA LEU A 905 -1.24 3.06 28.41
C LEU A 905 -0.15 2.03 28.05
N GLY A 906 1.12 2.43 28.05
CA GLY A 906 2.27 1.59 27.66
C GLY A 906 2.28 1.19 26.18
N LYS A 907 3.10 0.18 25.85
CA LYS A 907 3.08 -0.43 24.52
C LYS A 907 1.83 -1.30 24.38
N LEU A 908 1.03 -1.03 23.36
CA LEU A 908 -0.11 -1.87 23.01
C LEU A 908 0.37 -3.02 22.14
N GLY A 909 0.00 -4.24 22.51
CA GLY A 909 0.31 -5.47 21.78
C GLY A 909 -0.95 -6.33 21.65
N ALA A 910 -0.77 -7.65 21.64
CA ALA A 910 -1.88 -8.61 21.58
C ALA A 910 -2.79 -8.55 22.83
N ALA A 911 -2.28 -8.09 23.97
CA ALA A 911 -3.11 -7.85 25.14
C ALA A 911 -4.08 -6.68 24.92
N SER A 912 -5.39 -6.97 25.01
CA SER A 912 -6.42 -5.93 24.94
C SER A 912 -6.41 -5.03 26.18
N LEU A 913 -6.64 -3.73 25.99
CA LEU A 913 -6.76 -2.77 27.10
C LEU A 913 -8.06 -1.97 26.97
N THR A 914 -8.95 -2.10 27.96
CA THR A 914 -10.21 -1.36 28.05
C THR A 914 -10.14 -0.31 29.15
N VAL A 915 -10.40 0.95 28.78
CA VAL A 915 -10.51 2.07 29.71
C VAL A 915 -11.95 2.57 29.71
N VAL A 916 -12.60 2.59 30.88
CA VAL A 916 -13.98 3.07 31.01
C VAL A 916 -14.01 4.33 31.87
N ALA A 917 -14.55 5.41 31.32
CA ALA A 917 -14.82 6.67 32.02
C ALA A 917 -16.28 7.09 31.81
N SER A 918 -16.83 7.88 32.74
CA SER A 918 -18.21 8.39 32.66
C SER A 918 -18.27 9.88 32.99
N ILE A 919 -19.03 10.65 32.22
CA ILE A 919 -19.27 12.06 32.50
C ILE A 919 -20.40 12.21 33.51
N GLU A 920 -20.10 12.74 34.70
CA GLU A 920 -21.10 13.08 35.72
C GLU A 920 -21.46 14.57 35.70
N SER A 921 -22.73 14.92 35.98
CA SER A 921 -23.14 16.34 35.99
C SER A 921 -22.49 17.08 37.16
N GLN A 922 -21.77 18.16 36.88
CA GLN A 922 -21.15 18.95 37.93
C GLN A 922 -22.14 19.90 38.60
N ALA A 923 -22.08 20.00 39.93
CA ALA A 923 -22.99 20.84 40.75
C ALA A 923 -22.57 22.32 40.79
N ILE A 924 -21.78 22.80 39.82
CA ILE A 924 -21.24 24.16 39.79
C ILE A 924 -22.31 25.11 39.20
N PRO A 925 -22.79 26.12 39.94
CA PRO A 925 -23.77 27.08 39.42
C PRO A 925 -23.16 27.94 38.30
N LEU A 926 -23.81 27.98 37.14
CA LEU A 926 -23.33 28.75 36.00
C LEU A 926 -23.78 30.22 36.09
N PRO A 927 -22.93 31.19 35.69
CA PRO A 927 -23.33 32.59 35.61
C PRO A 927 -24.41 32.80 34.52
N PRO A 928 -25.22 33.86 34.64
CA PRO A 928 -26.25 34.18 33.65
C PRO A 928 -25.64 34.41 32.24
N ARG A 929 -26.36 33.97 31.20
CA ARG A 929 -25.88 33.98 29.79
C ARG A 929 -25.55 35.41 29.31
N PRO A 930 -24.38 35.64 28.66
CA PRO A 930 -24.06 36.93 28.03
C PRO A 930 -25.03 37.29 26.89
N GLY A 931 -25.44 38.55 26.76
CA GLY A 931 -26.31 39.02 25.67
C GLY A 931 -27.82 38.91 25.90
N SER A 932 -28.28 38.63 27.13
CA SER A 932 -29.70 38.83 27.47
C SER A 932 -30.04 40.33 27.43
N SER A 933 -31.32 40.66 27.28
CA SER A 933 -31.82 42.04 27.18
C SER A 933 -31.48 42.94 28.38
N ASP A 934 -30.94 42.36 29.45
CA ASP A 934 -30.80 42.97 30.76
C ASP A 934 -29.33 43.17 31.19
N GLU A 935 -28.39 43.09 30.24
CA GLU A 935 -26.95 43.33 30.48
C GLU A 935 -26.63 44.84 30.66
N PRO A 936 -25.79 45.24 31.66
CA PRO A 936 -25.39 46.63 31.86
C PRO A 936 -24.61 47.18 30.65
N GLY A 937 -25.31 47.89 29.75
CA GLY A 937 -24.73 48.47 28.53
C GLY A 937 -25.50 48.18 27.24
N HIS A 938 -26.52 47.33 27.30
CA HIS A 938 -27.38 47.02 26.16
C HIS A 938 -28.21 48.26 25.75
N ARG A 939 -28.09 48.70 24.48
CA ARG A 939 -28.62 49.99 23.97
C ARG A 939 -29.97 49.90 23.26
N GLN A 940 -30.65 48.76 23.28
CA GLN A 940 -31.97 48.64 22.66
C GLN A 940 -33.05 49.01 23.67
N PHE A 941 -33.82 50.06 23.35
CA PHE A 941 -35.05 50.38 24.06
C PHE A 941 -36.10 49.31 23.72
N VAL A 942 -36.44 48.48 24.70
CA VAL A 942 -37.65 47.64 24.62
C VAL A 942 -38.86 48.55 24.87
N PRO A 943 -39.82 48.65 23.94
CA PRO A 943 -41.11 49.26 24.22
C PRO A 943 -41.86 48.36 25.21
N ASP A 944 -42.15 48.94 26.38
CA ASP A 944 -43.16 48.55 27.37
C ASP A 944 -44.01 47.32 27.00
N ASP A 945 -43.68 46.16 27.58
CA ASP A 945 -44.67 45.17 27.98
C ASP A 945 -44.19 44.50 29.27
N ASP A 946 -44.80 44.95 30.36
CA ASP A 946 -44.68 44.43 31.71
C ASP A 946 -45.07 42.94 31.72
N HIS A 947 -44.24 42.08 32.35
CA HIS A 947 -44.59 40.88 33.15
C HIS A 947 -43.53 39.75 33.10
N ALA A 948 -42.40 39.94 33.79
CA ALA A 948 -41.73 38.87 34.54
C ALA A 948 -40.88 39.48 35.68
N PRO A 949 -41.12 39.15 36.96
CA PRO A 949 -40.28 39.61 38.05
C PRO A 949 -39.08 38.69 38.16
N GLY A 950 -37.90 39.16 37.75
CA GLY A 950 -36.67 38.42 37.98
C GLY A 950 -35.49 39.16 37.37
N LEU A 951 -34.76 39.90 38.20
CA LEU A 951 -33.43 40.35 37.83
C LEU A 951 -32.60 39.08 37.57
N GLY A 952 -32.10 38.89 36.35
CA GLY A 952 -31.26 37.76 35.96
C GLY A 952 -29.86 37.85 36.57
N THR A 953 -29.76 37.91 37.90
CA THR A 953 -28.49 38.01 38.65
C THR A 953 -28.13 36.73 39.39
N ASP A 954 -29.04 35.75 39.45
CA ASP A 954 -28.86 34.53 40.22
C ASP A 954 -28.28 33.40 39.34
N PRO A 955 -27.16 32.78 39.74
CA PRO A 955 -26.58 31.63 39.05
C PRO A 955 -27.57 30.46 38.95
N VAL A 956 -27.60 29.77 37.81
CA VAL A 956 -28.52 28.65 37.55
C VAL A 956 -27.73 27.34 37.52
N ALA A 957 -28.21 26.31 38.23
CA ALA A 957 -27.63 24.97 38.15
C ALA A 957 -27.90 24.34 36.77
N PRO A 958 -26.95 23.58 36.18
CA PRO A 958 -27.18 22.90 34.91
C PRO A 958 -28.41 21.98 34.98
N GLN A 959 -29.21 21.93 33.91
CA GLN A 959 -30.28 20.94 33.81
C GLN A 959 -29.71 19.53 33.56
N ALA A 960 -30.50 18.49 33.84
CA ALA A 960 -30.12 17.11 33.57
C ALA A 960 -29.80 16.94 32.07
N ILE A 961 -28.81 16.10 31.76
CA ILE A 961 -28.38 15.80 30.38
C ILE A 961 -29.59 15.34 29.57
N GLU A 962 -29.97 16.10 28.56
CA GLU A 962 -31.13 15.82 27.72
C GLU A 962 -30.71 14.84 26.62
N LYS A 963 -31.41 13.70 26.53
CA LYS A 963 -31.13 12.68 25.51
C LYS A 963 -32.06 12.90 24.32
N ILE A 964 -31.51 13.37 23.19
CA ILE A 964 -32.24 13.53 21.93
C ILE A 964 -32.05 12.27 21.09
N VAL A 965 -33.15 11.70 20.60
CA VAL A 965 -33.14 10.50 19.75
C VAL A 965 -33.58 10.87 18.34
N TYR A 966 -32.74 10.56 17.35
CA TYR A 966 -33.02 10.81 15.93
C TYR A 966 -33.58 9.55 15.27
N TYR A 967 -34.55 9.74 14.38
CA TYR A 967 -35.11 8.66 13.56
C TYR A 967 -35.25 9.13 12.12
N PHE A 968 -34.49 8.50 11.22
CA PHE A 968 -34.48 8.79 9.77
C PHE A 968 -35.18 7.66 9.02
N PRO A 969 -36.51 7.70 8.84
CA PRO A 969 -37.22 6.67 8.10
C PRO A 969 -36.87 6.71 6.61
N ASP A 970 -36.95 5.56 5.94
CA ASP A 970 -36.68 5.44 4.49
C ASP A 970 -37.66 6.25 3.62
N THR A 971 -38.83 6.58 4.17
CA THR A 971 -39.83 7.43 3.52
C THR A 971 -40.36 8.49 4.47
N MET A 972 -40.46 9.74 3.99
CA MET A 972 -40.94 10.91 4.74
C MET A 972 -42.47 11.08 4.69
N GLY A 973 -43.18 10.06 4.18
CA GLY A 973 -44.64 10.05 4.01
C GLY A 973 -45.05 9.68 2.59
N THR A 974 -46.30 9.97 2.21
CA THR A 974 -46.82 9.76 0.84
C THR A 974 -47.41 11.03 0.26
N ASP A 975 -47.34 11.19 -1.05
CA ASP A 975 -47.99 12.26 -1.79
C ASP A 975 -49.54 12.11 -1.81
N PRO A 976 -50.29 13.14 -2.26
CA PRO A 976 -51.75 13.10 -2.33
C PRO A 976 -52.31 12.03 -3.30
N LEU A 977 -51.46 11.39 -4.10
CA LEU A 977 -51.81 10.32 -5.04
C LEU A 977 -51.41 8.93 -4.49
N GLY A 978 -50.79 8.85 -3.32
CA GLY A 978 -50.42 7.64 -2.59
C GLY A 978 -49.00 7.13 -2.83
N SER A 979 -48.13 7.89 -3.51
CA SER A 979 -46.73 7.49 -3.77
C SER A 979 -45.82 7.90 -2.60
N PRO A 980 -44.86 7.07 -2.16
CA PRO A 980 -43.96 7.42 -1.05
C PRO A 980 -42.96 8.51 -1.44
N TYR A 981 -42.72 9.45 -0.53
CA TYR A 981 -41.60 10.39 -0.60
C TYR A 981 -40.36 9.71 0.01
N THR A 982 -39.43 9.26 -0.84
CA THR A 982 -38.18 8.65 -0.37
C THR A 982 -37.33 9.67 0.40
N ASN A 983 -36.74 9.23 1.50
CA ASN A 983 -35.75 10.03 2.22
C ASN A 983 -34.45 10.06 1.39
N LEU A 984 -34.05 11.25 0.94
CA LEU A 984 -32.87 11.47 0.11
C LEU A 984 -31.66 11.99 0.91
N LEU A 985 -31.77 12.08 2.25
CA LEU A 985 -30.64 12.42 3.09
C LEU A 985 -29.56 11.35 2.95
N THR A 986 -28.39 11.78 2.50
CA THR A 986 -27.17 10.98 2.46
C THR A 986 -26.70 10.63 3.87
N GLU A 987 -25.84 9.62 4.02
CA GLU A 987 -25.28 9.28 5.35
C GLU A 987 -24.50 10.47 5.95
N SER A 988 -23.73 11.19 5.13
CA SER A 988 -23.02 12.40 5.55
C SER A 988 -23.97 13.48 6.07
N GLU A 989 -25.14 13.66 5.45
CA GLU A 989 -26.14 14.64 5.94
C GLU A 989 -26.85 14.17 7.23
N LYS A 990 -27.02 12.86 7.42
CA LYS A 990 -27.52 12.30 8.69
C LYS A 990 -26.50 12.52 9.81
N ASP A 991 -25.20 12.44 9.51
CA ASP A 991 -24.13 12.74 10.46
C ASP A 991 -24.08 14.22 10.82
N ILE A 992 -24.19 15.12 9.85
CA ILE A 992 -24.30 16.56 10.12
C ILE A 992 -25.48 16.86 11.06
N ALA A 993 -26.63 16.20 10.85
CA ALA A 993 -27.79 16.36 11.72
C ALA A 993 -27.60 15.81 13.15
N ARG A 994 -26.72 14.81 13.33
CA ARG A 994 -26.31 14.29 14.65
C ARG A 994 -25.29 15.20 15.33
N MET A 995 -24.51 15.97 14.57
CA MET A 995 -23.48 16.88 15.08
C MET A 995 -24.01 18.27 15.48
N ALA A 996 -25.15 18.69 14.90
CA ALA A 996 -25.67 20.05 15.10
C ALA A 996 -26.35 20.29 16.47
N PHE A 997 -26.48 19.27 17.31
CA PHE A 997 -27.10 19.30 18.64
C PHE A 997 -26.43 18.24 19.52
#